data_AF-A0A6T2IAT7-F1
#
_entry.id   AF-A0A6T2IAT7-F1
#
_cell.length_a   1.000
_cell.length_b   1.000
_cell.length_c   1.000
_cell.angle_alpha   90.00
_cell.angle_beta   90.00
_cell.angle_gamma   90.00
#
_symmetry.space_group_name_H-M   'P 1'
#
loop_
_entity.id
_entity.type
_entity.pdbx_description
1 polymer ?
#
loop_
_entity_poly.entity_id
_entity_poly.type
_entity_poly.pdbx_seq_one_letter_code
_entity_poly.pdbx_strand_id
1 'polypeptide(L)'
;MVAIVAKFGSPKKSREGPLALAMVTTSGAKAKTAGKSDTSAQEKTSFAFNADAASFPPITGAGQLRQCIVLLRHGDRAPMTRDMGALVSGEDNEELWRERLPSPQTLAHMDSRFPIKQHKSQLVAWDEGEQPFCQLTAQGVAEITAIGSALRQRLVKGCAPAQSSILNAVADPQEVHVVSTNTTRTHQTSQAFLQGLYPDAASGSIPVQVRSQDEETLLPSPGDAYLSMKADRIRNAPPLSPPVRQCLNAFGLDYEADYTSLCRIRDILTCHAVHELRLPEGVTASTVEEITKEEARQHGHRYEDEVYTLYNIGRFCNELLQTMQSAVNSSSPGGAKCPKLALYTTHDTTIIPFLCALGVFDGTWPKYGSNVLLELAQDVRTNEHFVRLLYDGAPRPFPFATPTSPLGHEWCAWSVFEQNLATWSLDPVAYNKMCSVQNRSLQTNGSMSEKADVQVMEIREMSDIEDIAYEWKRSVRRARVQAWRAKKQVLKNIAVVNATILAFTAFSIAYELLHVDVERIIRIFESPVPTLTSAILAFDLLARLPSDLIHHYESLVPSNPVFYKACTSGVAYTIGDFISQVYQGRNLKTLDLPRCIRSGTAGFIGHGPLCHYWIGFMETYLDFGGAWWGTGFKVIADQTVWSLYLNAVYSFLIGALAFRNPADVWQDVKTTSWPALRSSWRFWPFVHTISFSHSVPIDLKLLWVDTMEIVWVTILSRVANQDDKKEPENAYELERDGDFGVDPSLEIALSAQAEELARADAIPRDHPGLINLADLKVQVPPISQVFQVAWPLLAMWPLLYISYQIEQFLGVGAA
;
A
#
# COMPACT_ATOMS: atom_id res chain seq x y z
N MET A 1 -18.41 34.89 34.36
CA MET A 1 -18.68 36.29 34.75
C MET A 1 -17.40 37.08 34.59
N VAL A 2 -17.42 38.11 33.74
CA VAL A 2 -16.67 39.39 33.83
C VAL A 2 -15.13 39.24 33.94
N ALA A 3 -14.28 39.37 32.91
CA ALA A 3 -14.12 40.39 31.87
C ALA A 3 -13.60 41.77 32.37
N ILE A 4 -12.62 42.30 31.61
CA ILE A 4 -12.37 43.71 31.25
C ILE A 4 -11.18 44.44 31.93
N VAL A 5 -10.45 45.17 31.06
CA VAL A 5 -9.68 46.43 31.20
C VAL A 5 -8.16 46.23 31.35
N ALA A 6 -7.24 46.48 30.40
CA ALA A 6 -7.04 47.47 29.32
C ALA A 6 -6.72 48.92 29.75
N LYS A 7 -5.46 49.38 29.60
CA LYS A 7 -5.04 50.74 29.14
C LYS A 7 -3.51 50.90 29.30
N PHE A 8 -2.76 51.05 28.19
CA PHE A 8 -2.39 52.28 27.47
C PHE A 8 -1.39 53.22 28.19
N GLY A 9 -0.23 53.45 27.54
CA GLY A 9 0.73 54.51 27.88
C GLY A 9 1.97 54.55 26.97
N SER A 10 1.90 55.34 25.89
CA SER A 10 3.01 55.83 25.03
C SER A 10 3.67 57.11 25.64
N PRO A 11 4.61 57.86 25.02
CA PRO A 11 5.67 57.62 23.99
C PRO A 11 7.03 58.39 24.24
N LYS A 12 7.95 58.37 23.23
CA LYS A 12 9.11 59.27 22.87
C LYS A 12 10.50 58.58 23.04
N LYS A 13 11.51 58.67 22.15
CA LYS A 13 11.96 59.75 21.22
C LYS A 13 13.03 59.23 20.21
N SER A 14 12.93 59.70 18.94
CA SER A 14 13.96 60.21 17.98
C SER A 14 15.12 59.40 17.36
N ARG A 15 15.14 59.41 16.00
CA ARG A 15 16.22 59.67 14.97
C ARG A 15 17.36 58.63 14.85
N GLU A 16 17.84 58.17 13.69
CA GLU A 16 18.17 58.77 12.36
C GLU A 16 18.05 57.74 11.19
N GLY A 17 17.98 58.21 9.92
CA GLY A 17 17.91 57.38 8.67
C GLY A 17 19.29 56.91 8.13
N PRO A 18 19.49 56.52 6.84
CA PRO A 18 18.73 56.91 5.62
C PRO A 18 18.42 55.82 4.53
N LEU A 19 17.43 56.17 3.68
CA LEU A 19 17.19 55.94 2.20
C LEU A 19 17.49 54.58 1.53
N ALA A 20 16.66 54.00 0.64
CA ALA A 20 16.01 54.54 -0.59
C ALA A 20 14.82 53.64 -1.03
N LEU A 21 13.62 54.16 -1.33
CA LEU A 21 13.09 54.78 -2.56
C LEU A 21 12.25 53.78 -3.41
N ALA A 22 10.92 53.90 -3.33
CA ALA A 22 9.96 53.33 -4.30
C ALA A 22 8.75 54.26 -4.49
N MET A 23 8.33 54.33 -5.76
CA MET A 23 7.10 54.86 -6.34
C MET A 23 6.87 56.38 -6.34
N VAL A 24 6.33 56.88 -7.45
CA VAL A 24 5.04 57.61 -7.48
C VAL A 24 4.45 57.56 -8.90
N THR A 25 3.12 57.43 -8.88
CA THR A 25 2.10 57.41 -9.92
C THR A 25 1.61 58.83 -10.31
N THR A 26 0.93 58.97 -11.45
CA THR A 26 -0.01 60.08 -11.74
C THR A 26 -1.09 59.60 -12.73
N SER A 27 -2.37 59.48 -12.33
CA SER A 27 -3.53 60.41 -12.58
C SER A 27 -3.88 60.63 -14.06
N GLY A 28 -5.11 60.59 -14.59
CA GLY A 28 -6.49 60.62 -14.08
C GLY A 28 -7.34 61.55 -14.99
N ALA A 29 -8.57 61.18 -15.39
CA ALA A 29 -9.58 62.12 -15.93
C ALA A 29 -11.03 61.54 -15.85
N LYS A 30 -12.00 62.43 -15.57
CA LYS A 30 -13.38 62.19 -15.11
C LYS A 30 -14.45 62.37 -16.20
N ALA A 31 -15.64 61.78 -16.00
CA ALA A 31 -16.94 62.44 -16.25
C ALA A 31 -18.05 61.87 -15.32
N LYS A 32 -18.96 62.75 -14.87
CA LYS A 32 -20.03 62.54 -13.87
C LYS A 32 -21.38 62.24 -14.53
N THR A 33 -22.22 61.40 -13.90
CA THR A 33 -23.66 61.65 -13.70
C THR A 33 -24.16 60.90 -12.47
N ALA A 34 -25.04 61.55 -11.71
CA ALA A 34 -25.52 61.13 -10.40
C ALA A 34 -26.75 60.21 -10.50
N GLY A 35 -26.76 59.16 -9.68
CA GLY A 35 -27.94 58.37 -9.32
C GLY A 35 -27.62 57.70 -7.98
N LYS A 36 -28.37 58.05 -6.94
CA LYS A 36 -28.30 57.38 -5.64
C LYS A 36 -28.76 55.93 -5.81
N SER A 37 -27.90 54.97 -5.52
CA SER A 37 -28.32 53.60 -5.18
C SER A 37 -27.40 53.07 -4.09
N ASP A 38 -28.03 52.50 -3.07
CA ASP A 38 -27.44 51.99 -1.85
C ASP A 38 -26.17 51.16 -2.07
N THR A 39 -25.08 51.61 -1.48
CA THR A 39 -23.88 50.80 -1.30
C THR A 39 -24.10 49.84 -0.15
N SER A 40 -24.80 48.73 -0.40
CA SER A 40 -24.55 47.50 0.36
C SER A 40 -23.19 46.99 -0.05
N ALA A 41 -22.24 46.90 0.87
CA ALA A 41 -20.99 46.21 0.65
C ALA A 41 -21.30 44.77 0.19
N GLN A 42 -21.09 44.47 -1.10
CA GLN A 42 -21.12 43.11 -1.61
C GLN A 42 -20.01 42.34 -0.88
N GLU A 43 -20.40 41.42 0.00
CA GLU A 43 -19.50 40.36 0.45
C GLU A 43 -18.91 39.68 -0.78
N LYS A 44 -17.58 39.65 -0.90
CA LYS A 44 -16.89 38.82 -1.89
C LYS A 44 -17.40 37.39 -1.70
N THR A 45 -18.10 36.87 -2.69
CA THR A 45 -18.77 35.58 -2.58
C THR A 45 -17.72 34.46 -2.49
N SER A 46 -17.96 33.46 -1.63
CA SER A 46 -17.06 32.33 -1.34
C SER A 46 -16.85 31.38 -2.54
N PHE A 47 -17.43 31.69 -3.70
CA PHE A 47 -17.41 30.89 -4.93
C PHE A 47 -16.22 31.20 -5.84
N ALA A 48 -15.53 32.32 -5.64
CA ALA A 48 -14.37 32.71 -6.46
C ALA A 48 -13.13 31.84 -6.19
N PHE A 49 -12.32 31.65 -7.23
CA PHE A 49 -11.03 30.98 -7.18
C PHE A 49 -10.11 31.63 -6.14
N ASN A 50 -9.64 30.84 -5.17
CA ASN A 50 -8.69 31.32 -4.16
C ASN A 50 -7.25 31.13 -4.66
N ALA A 51 -6.66 32.20 -5.22
CA ALA A 51 -5.27 32.20 -5.66
C ALA A 51 -4.26 31.92 -4.52
N ASP A 52 -4.63 32.16 -3.25
CA ASP A 52 -3.78 31.87 -2.09
C ASP A 52 -3.77 30.38 -1.70
N ALA A 53 -4.65 29.54 -2.28
CA ALA A 53 -4.67 28.08 -2.06
C ALA A 53 -3.47 27.34 -2.68
N ALA A 54 -2.64 28.06 -3.44
CA ALA A 54 -1.41 27.57 -4.07
C ALA A 54 -0.20 27.46 -3.11
N SER A 55 -0.39 27.58 -1.79
CA SER A 55 0.67 27.29 -0.83
C SER A 55 0.73 25.79 -0.53
N PHE A 56 1.52 25.05 -1.30
CA PHE A 56 1.72 23.63 -1.04
C PHE A 56 2.66 23.43 0.15
N PRO A 57 2.28 22.61 1.14
CA PRO A 57 3.14 22.36 2.28
C PRO A 57 4.46 21.71 1.83
N PRO A 58 5.60 22.11 2.43
CA PRO A 58 6.88 21.52 2.10
C PRO A 58 6.88 20.03 2.45
N ILE A 59 7.74 19.27 1.77
CA ILE A 59 8.07 17.90 2.19
C ILE A 59 9.00 18.00 3.41
N THR A 60 8.57 17.46 4.54
CA THR A 60 9.36 17.45 5.78
C THR A 60 10.29 16.24 5.84
N GLY A 61 11.38 16.35 6.60
CA GLY A 61 12.33 15.24 6.79
C GLY A 61 13.22 14.98 5.57
N ALA A 62 13.64 13.73 5.40
CA ALA A 62 14.55 13.29 4.33
C ALA A 62 13.79 12.83 3.06
N GLY A 63 12.57 13.32 2.84
CA GLY A 63 11.73 12.93 1.72
C GLY A 63 12.12 13.63 0.41
N GLN A 64 12.30 12.86 -0.66
CA GLN A 64 12.49 13.34 -2.03
C GLN A 64 11.25 13.03 -2.88
N LEU A 65 10.68 14.03 -3.55
CA LEU A 65 9.54 13.82 -4.44
C LEU A 65 9.95 13.00 -5.67
N ARG A 66 9.16 11.98 -6.01
CA ARG A 66 9.38 11.06 -7.13
C ARG A 66 8.33 11.17 -8.22
N GLN A 67 7.08 11.44 -7.84
CA GLN A 67 5.99 11.63 -8.80
C GLN A 67 4.91 12.53 -8.19
N CYS A 68 4.26 13.31 -9.03
CA CYS A 68 3.05 14.07 -8.69
C CYS A 68 1.94 13.71 -9.68
N ILE A 69 0.80 13.27 -9.18
CA ILE A 69 -0.42 13.08 -9.97
C ILE A 69 -1.41 14.18 -9.62
N VAL A 70 -2.00 14.81 -10.62
CA VAL A 70 -2.97 15.90 -10.49
C VAL A 70 -4.28 15.46 -11.13
N LEU A 71 -5.32 15.29 -10.32
CA LEU A 71 -6.70 15.16 -10.81
C LEU A 71 -7.35 16.54 -10.74
N LEU A 72 -7.65 17.14 -11.89
CA LEU A 72 -8.08 18.54 -12.02
C LEU A 72 -9.50 18.63 -12.57
N ARG A 73 -10.42 19.26 -11.83
CA ARG A 73 -11.72 19.66 -12.39
C ARG A 73 -11.51 20.79 -13.39
N HIS A 74 -12.28 20.79 -14.47
CA HIS A 74 -12.27 21.91 -15.41
C HIS A 74 -12.47 23.27 -14.71
N GLY A 75 -11.96 24.33 -15.35
CA GLY A 75 -12.14 25.71 -14.90
C GLY A 75 -13.58 26.19 -15.04
N ASP A 76 -13.78 27.47 -14.69
CA ASP A 76 -15.03 28.17 -14.83
C ASP A 76 -15.57 28.12 -16.28
N ARG A 77 -16.89 27.96 -16.40
CA ARG A 77 -17.56 27.69 -17.67
C ARG A 77 -18.96 28.30 -17.70
N ALA A 78 -19.49 28.43 -18.93
CA ALA A 78 -20.90 28.70 -19.13
C ALA A 78 -21.78 27.56 -18.54
N PRO A 79 -23.05 27.84 -18.19
CA PRO A 79 -24.00 26.85 -17.72
C PRO A 79 -24.15 25.68 -18.70
N MET A 80 -24.51 24.50 -18.18
CA MET A 80 -24.82 23.33 -19.00
C MET A 80 -26.22 23.39 -19.60
N THR A 81 -27.14 24.08 -18.94
CA THR A 81 -28.55 24.11 -19.35
C THR A 81 -28.94 25.44 -19.96
N ARG A 82 -29.54 25.35 -21.16
CA ARG A 82 -30.05 26.51 -21.91
C ARG A 82 -31.41 26.96 -21.38
N ASP A 83 -32.25 26.00 -21.04
CA ASP A 83 -33.66 26.21 -20.68
C ASP A 83 -33.87 26.79 -19.27
N MET A 84 -32.82 26.83 -18.45
CA MET A 84 -32.86 27.51 -17.15
C MET A 84 -32.55 29.01 -17.25
N GLY A 85 -32.00 29.48 -18.39
CA GLY A 85 -31.58 30.87 -18.59
C GLY A 85 -32.69 31.88 -18.33
N ALA A 86 -33.84 31.66 -18.94
CA ALA A 86 -35.02 32.52 -18.79
C ALA A 86 -35.58 32.49 -17.35
N LEU A 87 -35.49 31.36 -16.64
CA LEU A 87 -35.96 31.24 -15.26
C LEU A 87 -35.10 32.07 -14.29
N VAL A 88 -33.81 32.25 -14.59
CA VAL A 88 -32.87 32.93 -13.70
C VAL A 88 -32.63 34.39 -14.09
N SER A 89 -32.56 34.70 -15.39
CA SER A 89 -32.27 36.04 -15.88
C SER A 89 -33.49 36.80 -16.42
N GLY A 90 -34.61 36.12 -16.62
CA GLY A 90 -35.81 36.70 -17.25
C GLY A 90 -35.74 36.83 -18.78
N GLU A 91 -34.57 36.57 -19.37
CA GLU A 91 -34.30 36.70 -20.81
C GLU A 91 -33.40 35.55 -21.30
N ASP A 92 -33.18 35.46 -22.62
CA ASP A 92 -32.17 34.56 -23.18
C ASP A 92 -30.77 35.08 -22.86
N ASN A 93 -29.92 34.23 -22.29
CA ASN A 93 -28.56 34.57 -21.87
C ASN A 93 -27.49 34.02 -22.82
N GLU A 94 -27.84 33.55 -24.02
CA GLU A 94 -26.88 32.99 -24.96
C GLU A 94 -25.75 33.98 -25.31
N GLU A 95 -26.07 35.20 -25.74
CA GLU A 95 -25.05 36.19 -26.12
C GLU A 95 -24.18 36.61 -24.92
N LEU A 96 -24.80 36.71 -23.73
CA LEU A 96 -24.11 36.99 -22.48
C LEU A 96 -23.00 35.96 -22.20
N TRP A 97 -23.26 34.68 -22.47
CA TRP A 97 -22.27 33.62 -22.31
C TRP A 97 -21.27 33.58 -23.46
N ARG A 98 -21.68 33.91 -24.68
CA ARG A 98 -20.79 34.01 -25.84
C ARG A 98 -19.70 35.05 -25.64
N GLU A 99 -20.04 36.21 -25.09
CA GLU A 99 -19.08 37.28 -24.78
C GLU A 99 -18.05 36.89 -23.70
N ARG A 100 -18.34 35.87 -22.89
CA ARG A 100 -17.45 35.39 -21.82
C ARG A 100 -16.47 34.31 -22.27
N LEU A 101 -16.62 33.78 -23.48
CA LEU A 101 -15.73 32.77 -24.01
C LEU A 101 -14.33 33.34 -24.31
N PRO A 102 -13.26 32.52 -24.25
CA PRO A 102 -11.94 32.94 -24.66
C PRO A 102 -11.91 33.38 -26.12
N SER A 103 -11.05 34.35 -26.45
CA SER A 103 -10.88 34.79 -27.83
C SER A 103 -10.37 33.64 -28.73
N PRO A 104 -10.74 33.61 -30.02
CA PRO A 104 -10.21 32.62 -30.96
C PRO A 104 -8.68 32.61 -31.03
N GLN A 105 -8.04 33.77 -30.84
CA GLN A 105 -6.58 33.88 -30.79
C GLN A 105 -5.99 33.17 -29.56
N THR A 106 -6.64 33.31 -28.40
CA THR A 106 -6.24 32.61 -27.17
C THR A 106 -6.33 31.09 -27.35
N LEU A 107 -7.43 30.61 -27.94
CA LEU A 107 -7.63 29.18 -28.19
C LEU A 107 -6.60 28.62 -29.18
N ALA A 108 -6.42 29.29 -30.33
CA ALA A 108 -5.43 28.88 -31.33
C ALA A 108 -4.00 28.86 -30.76
N HIS A 109 -3.69 29.81 -29.87
CA HIS A 109 -2.39 29.86 -29.19
C HIS A 109 -2.15 28.67 -28.27
N MET A 110 -3.17 28.27 -27.51
CA MET A 110 -3.14 27.06 -26.66
C MET A 110 -3.03 25.78 -27.50
N ASP A 111 -3.85 25.65 -28.54
CA ASP A 111 -3.85 24.49 -29.44
C ASP A 111 -2.50 24.27 -30.14
N SER A 112 -1.87 25.37 -30.58
CA SER A 112 -0.57 25.29 -31.26
C SER A 112 0.55 24.73 -30.38
N ARG A 113 0.47 24.94 -29.06
CA ARG A 113 1.51 24.54 -28.10
C ARG A 113 1.23 23.21 -27.43
N PHE A 114 -0.04 22.95 -27.14
CA PHE A 114 -0.50 21.76 -26.43
C PHE A 114 -1.58 21.07 -27.27
N PRO A 115 -1.18 20.38 -28.36
CA PRO A 115 -2.13 19.81 -29.30
C PRO A 115 -2.92 18.66 -28.67
N ILE A 116 -4.18 18.54 -29.05
CA ILE A 116 -5.02 17.41 -28.66
C ILE A 116 -4.63 16.19 -29.50
N LYS A 117 -4.25 15.11 -28.83
CA LYS A 117 -3.88 13.83 -29.46
C LYS A 117 -4.96 12.80 -29.21
N GLN A 118 -5.49 12.23 -30.30
CA GLN A 118 -6.56 11.24 -30.28
C GLN A 118 -5.99 9.85 -30.55
N HIS A 119 -6.49 8.84 -29.84
CA HIS A 119 -6.07 7.44 -30.01
C HIS A 119 -6.68 6.79 -31.27
N LYS A 120 -7.87 7.24 -31.70
CA LYS A 120 -8.57 6.85 -32.94
C LYS A 120 -8.86 8.10 -33.77
N SER A 121 -8.82 7.99 -35.11
CA SER A 121 -9.04 9.14 -36.01
C SER A 121 -10.46 9.70 -35.91
N GLN A 122 -10.59 11.03 -35.80
CA GLN A 122 -11.84 11.81 -35.83
C GLN A 122 -12.77 11.63 -34.61
N LEU A 123 -12.25 11.87 -33.40
CA LEU A 123 -13.10 12.10 -32.23
C LEU A 123 -13.53 13.57 -32.19
N VAL A 124 -14.84 13.80 -32.31
CA VAL A 124 -15.50 15.09 -32.04
C VAL A 124 -15.64 15.22 -30.52
N ALA A 125 -15.41 16.41 -29.97
CA ALA A 125 -15.62 16.64 -28.54
C ALA A 125 -17.12 16.48 -28.20
N TRP A 126 -17.44 15.88 -27.06
CA TRP A 126 -18.84 15.56 -26.72
C TRP A 126 -19.75 16.79 -26.54
N ASP A 127 -19.17 17.97 -26.38
CA ASP A 127 -19.86 19.26 -26.18
C ASP A 127 -19.60 20.26 -27.33
N GLU A 128 -19.08 19.83 -28.48
CA GLU A 128 -18.75 20.72 -29.60
C GLU A 128 -19.98 21.49 -30.14
N GLY A 129 -21.15 20.86 -30.14
CA GLY A 129 -22.42 21.48 -30.56
C GLY A 129 -23.11 22.35 -29.50
N GLU A 130 -22.52 22.49 -28.31
CA GLU A 130 -23.19 23.14 -27.18
C GLU A 130 -22.91 24.64 -27.05
N GLN A 131 -22.05 25.21 -27.90
CA GLN A 131 -21.64 26.61 -27.77
C GLN A 131 -22.83 27.60 -27.80
N PRO A 132 -22.84 28.63 -26.93
CA PRO A 132 -21.78 28.99 -25.96
C PRO A 132 -21.84 28.23 -24.62
N PHE A 133 -22.87 27.41 -24.42
CA PHE A 133 -23.09 26.62 -23.20
C PHE A 133 -22.06 25.48 -23.08
N CYS A 134 -21.87 25.02 -21.83
CA CYS A 134 -20.85 24.03 -21.47
C CYS A 134 -19.39 24.44 -21.74
N GLN A 135 -19.10 25.58 -22.35
CA GLN A 135 -17.74 25.97 -22.74
C GLN A 135 -16.98 26.67 -21.61
N LEU A 136 -15.67 26.43 -21.55
CA LEU A 136 -14.78 27.14 -20.64
C LEU A 136 -14.81 28.66 -20.93
N THR A 137 -14.83 29.49 -19.89
CA THR A 137 -14.80 30.96 -20.06
C THR A 137 -13.36 31.48 -20.10
N ALA A 138 -13.19 32.75 -20.48
CA ALA A 138 -11.92 33.46 -20.36
C ALA A 138 -11.44 33.54 -18.89
N GLN A 139 -12.36 33.63 -17.93
CA GLN A 139 -12.07 33.57 -16.51
C GLN A 139 -11.53 32.18 -16.13
N GLY A 140 -12.17 31.11 -16.58
CA GLY A 140 -11.70 29.74 -16.36
C GLY A 140 -10.30 29.49 -16.91
N VAL A 141 -9.97 30.03 -18.10
CA VAL A 141 -8.59 29.97 -18.64
C VAL A 141 -7.59 30.65 -17.70
N ALA A 142 -7.91 31.86 -17.20
CA ALA A 142 -7.02 32.61 -16.32
C ALA A 142 -6.80 31.89 -14.97
N GLU A 143 -7.87 31.40 -14.35
CA GLU A 143 -7.82 30.67 -13.08
C GLU A 143 -6.96 29.40 -13.19
N ILE A 144 -7.20 28.58 -14.22
CA ILE A 144 -6.45 27.34 -14.43
C ILE A 144 -4.97 27.62 -14.78
N THR A 145 -4.70 28.70 -15.54
CA THR A 145 -3.32 29.15 -15.79
C THR A 145 -2.61 29.55 -14.48
N ALA A 146 -3.33 30.14 -13.53
CA ALA A 146 -2.77 30.46 -12.22
C ALA A 146 -2.43 29.17 -11.42
N ILE A 147 -3.28 28.14 -11.47
CA ILE A 147 -2.99 26.82 -10.86
C ILE A 147 -1.72 26.20 -11.46
N GLY A 148 -1.60 26.19 -12.79
CA GLY A 148 -0.40 25.70 -13.46
C GLY A 148 0.87 26.47 -13.05
N SER A 149 0.75 27.80 -12.94
CA SER A 149 1.83 28.68 -12.50
C SER A 149 2.27 28.42 -11.05
N ALA A 150 1.32 28.10 -10.18
CA ALA A 150 1.58 27.69 -8.81
C ALA A 150 2.34 26.36 -8.73
N LEU A 151 1.87 25.34 -9.48
CA LEU A 151 2.57 24.05 -9.54
C LEU A 151 3.97 24.19 -10.16
N ARG A 152 4.21 25.14 -11.08
CA ARG A 152 5.56 25.45 -11.59
C ARG A 152 6.52 25.85 -10.47
N GLN A 153 6.08 26.67 -9.50
CA GLN A 153 6.94 27.06 -8.38
C GLN A 153 7.38 25.84 -7.57
N ARG A 154 6.47 24.88 -7.38
CA ARG A 154 6.75 23.66 -6.63
C ARG A 154 7.59 22.65 -7.39
N LEU A 155 7.17 22.31 -8.61
CA LEU A 155 7.69 21.15 -9.34
C LEU A 155 8.90 21.48 -10.22
N VAL A 156 9.04 22.73 -10.68
CA VAL A 156 10.11 23.18 -11.60
C VAL A 156 11.16 24.04 -10.90
N LYS A 157 10.75 24.88 -9.95
CA LYS A 157 11.68 25.77 -9.22
C LYS A 157 12.13 25.20 -7.87
N GLY A 158 11.36 24.28 -7.29
CA GLY A 158 11.59 23.71 -5.96
C GLY A 158 11.15 24.63 -4.82
N CYS A 159 10.69 24.06 -3.71
CA CYS A 159 10.32 24.80 -2.51
C CYS A 159 11.45 24.74 -1.46
N ALA A 160 12.05 25.89 -1.14
CA ALA A 160 13.07 26.06 -0.08
C ALA A 160 14.46 25.44 -0.39
N PRO A 161 15.55 25.89 0.27
CA PRO A 161 16.93 25.66 -0.18
C PRO A 161 17.44 24.21 -0.14
N ALA A 162 16.59 23.23 0.19
CA ALA A 162 16.96 21.81 0.32
C ALA A 162 16.15 20.85 -0.57
N GLN A 163 15.13 21.31 -1.32
CA GLN A 163 14.34 20.44 -2.20
C GLN A 163 14.72 20.64 -3.66
N SER A 164 15.15 19.54 -4.31
CA SER A 164 15.48 19.54 -5.74
C SER A 164 14.22 19.62 -6.59
N SER A 165 14.32 20.33 -7.73
CA SER A 165 13.29 20.30 -8.76
C SER A 165 13.06 18.87 -9.24
N ILE A 166 11.81 18.48 -9.41
CA ILE A 166 11.46 17.18 -10.00
C ILE A 166 11.31 17.29 -11.52
N LEU A 167 10.77 18.40 -12.04
CA LEU A 167 10.58 18.65 -13.47
C LEU A 167 11.68 19.57 -14.03
N ASN A 168 11.96 19.41 -15.32
CA ASN A 168 12.82 20.34 -16.04
C ASN A 168 12.15 21.70 -16.26
N ALA A 169 12.95 22.75 -16.42
CA ALA A 169 12.43 24.09 -16.72
C ALA A 169 11.79 24.17 -18.12
N VAL A 170 12.33 23.38 -19.06
CA VAL A 170 11.85 23.18 -20.42
C VAL A 170 10.91 21.99 -20.45
N ALA A 171 9.79 22.11 -21.16
CA ALA A 171 8.81 21.05 -21.30
C ALA A 171 9.41 19.79 -21.93
N ASP A 172 9.27 18.65 -21.24
CA ASP A 172 9.66 17.34 -21.74
C ASP A 172 8.44 16.41 -21.75
N PRO A 173 7.96 15.96 -22.94
CA PRO A 173 6.85 15.02 -23.04
C PRO A 173 7.10 13.65 -22.39
N GLN A 174 8.36 13.30 -22.05
CA GLN A 174 8.67 12.09 -21.27
C GLN A 174 8.45 12.28 -19.76
N GLU A 175 8.55 13.52 -19.26
CA GLU A 175 8.35 13.82 -17.84
C GLU A 175 6.88 14.10 -17.49
N VAL A 176 6.08 14.51 -18.49
CA VAL A 176 4.71 14.99 -18.30
C VAL A 176 3.73 14.18 -19.14
N HIS A 177 2.85 13.45 -18.46
CA HIS A 177 1.73 12.75 -19.07
C HIS A 177 0.44 13.54 -18.84
N VAL A 178 -0.38 13.72 -19.88
CA VAL A 178 -1.63 14.49 -19.78
C VAL A 178 -2.76 13.72 -20.44
N VAL A 179 -3.82 13.47 -19.68
CA VAL A 179 -5.06 12.81 -20.10
C VAL A 179 -6.23 13.71 -19.74
N SER A 180 -7.16 13.86 -20.65
CA SER A 180 -8.40 14.59 -20.43
C SER A 180 -9.58 13.76 -20.92
N THR A 181 -10.73 13.92 -20.27
CA THR A 181 -12.01 13.50 -20.87
C THR A 181 -12.23 14.25 -22.19
N ASN A 182 -13.00 13.65 -23.10
CA ASN A 182 -13.23 14.20 -24.43
C ASN A 182 -14.27 15.34 -24.48
N THR A 183 -14.10 16.37 -23.63
CA THR A 183 -14.93 17.59 -23.64
C THR A 183 -14.07 18.82 -23.88
N THR A 184 -14.59 19.77 -24.65
CA THR A 184 -13.88 21.00 -25.04
C THR A 184 -13.37 21.75 -23.81
N ARG A 185 -14.20 21.89 -22.77
CA ARG A 185 -13.82 22.56 -21.51
C ARG A 185 -12.70 21.85 -20.76
N THR A 186 -12.59 20.53 -20.81
CA THR A 186 -11.52 19.77 -20.14
C THR A 186 -10.24 19.82 -20.95
N HIS A 187 -10.30 19.73 -22.29
CA HIS A 187 -9.13 19.94 -23.15
C HIS A 187 -8.49 21.31 -22.91
N GLN A 188 -9.30 22.37 -22.98
CA GLN A 188 -8.84 23.74 -22.79
C GLN A 188 -8.34 23.99 -21.37
N THR A 189 -8.92 23.30 -20.37
CA THR A 189 -8.39 23.30 -19.00
C THR A 189 -6.98 22.69 -18.98
N SER A 190 -6.75 21.52 -19.59
CA SER A 190 -5.41 20.93 -19.65
C SER A 190 -4.41 21.88 -20.31
N GLN A 191 -4.79 22.52 -21.41
CA GLN A 191 -3.93 23.46 -22.13
C GLN A 191 -3.64 24.72 -21.31
N ALA A 192 -4.64 25.31 -20.64
CA ALA A 192 -4.46 26.45 -19.75
C ALA A 192 -3.57 26.10 -18.55
N PHE A 193 -3.70 24.89 -18.01
CA PHE A 193 -2.84 24.42 -16.92
C PHE A 193 -1.38 24.32 -17.39
N LEU A 194 -1.16 23.69 -18.55
CA LEU A 194 0.17 23.58 -19.17
C LEU A 194 0.73 24.96 -19.54
N GLN A 195 -0.13 25.91 -19.89
CA GLN A 195 0.26 27.29 -20.16
C GLN A 195 0.88 27.97 -18.93
N GLY A 196 0.31 27.71 -17.75
CA GLY A 196 0.88 28.18 -16.48
C GLY A 196 2.14 27.41 -16.09
N LEU A 197 2.13 26.10 -16.31
CA LEU A 197 3.25 25.22 -15.93
C LEU A 197 4.50 25.45 -16.80
N TYR A 198 4.33 25.70 -18.10
CA TYR A 198 5.39 25.93 -19.09
C TYR A 198 5.04 27.13 -20.00
N PRO A 199 5.19 28.37 -19.49
CA PRO A 199 4.81 29.57 -20.25
C PRO A 199 5.59 29.75 -21.56
N ASP A 200 6.82 29.24 -21.61
CA ASP A 200 7.75 29.34 -22.73
C ASP A 200 7.81 28.05 -23.59
N ALA A 201 6.83 27.15 -23.45
CA ALA A 201 6.77 25.92 -24.24
C ALA A 201 6.75 26.21 -25.74
N ALA A 202 7.50 25.42 -26.52
CA ALA A 202 7.47 25.44 -27.98
C ALA A 202 6.14 24.88 -28.52
N SER A 203 5.86 25.13 -29.80
CA SER A 203 4.71 24.49 -30.48
C SER A 203 4.82 22.96 -30.44
N GLY A 204 3.71 22.28 -30.14
CA GLY A 204 3.68 20.82 -30.06
C GLY A 204 4.45 20.18 -28.88
N SER A 205 4.71 20.93 -27.79
CA SER A 205 5.56 20.45 -26.68
C SER A 205 4.97 19.26 -25.92
N ILE A 206 3.76 19.41 -25.36
CA ILE A 206 3.13 18.38 -24.53
C ILE A 206 1.73 18.12 -25.10
N PRO A 207 1.46 16.92 -25.66
CA PRO A 207 0.14 16.60 -26.19
C PRO A 207 -0.87 16.31 -25.07
N VAL A 208 -2.11 16.75 -25.24
CA VAL A 208 -3.24 16.40 -24.37
C VAL A 208 -3.91 15.15 -24.94
N GLN A 209 -3.84 14.02 -24.23
CA GLN A 209 -4.41 12.77 -24.70
C GLN A 209 -5.90 12.70 -24.37
N VAL A 210 -6.70 12.31 -25.35
CA VAL A 210 -8.15 12.11 -25.19
C VAL A 210 -8.54 10.74 -25.72
N ARG A 211 -9.58 10.17 -25.11
CA ARG A 211 -10.03 8.79 -25.37
C ARG A 211 -11.45 8.78 -25.93
N SER A 212 -11.76 7.72 -26.67
CA SER A 212 -13.15 7.41 -27.01
C SER A 212 -13.89 6.91 -25.77
N GLN A 213 -15.22 6.91 -25.82
CA GLN A 213 -16.07 6.59 -24.67
C GLN A 213 -15.87 5.17 -24.12
N ASP A 214 -15.52 4.21 -24.98
CA ASP A 214 -15.18 2.83 -24.63
C ASP A 214 -13.85 2.72 -23.85
N GLU A 215 -12.89 3.60 -24.16
CA GLU A 215 -11.55 3.65 -23.55
C GLU A 215 -11.47 4.64 -22.38
N GLU A 216 -12.53 5.42 -22.14
CA GLU A 216 -12.58 6.42 -21.08
C GLU A 216 -12.54 5.76 -19.70
N THR A 217 -11.64 6.19 -18.84
CA THR A 217 -11.48 5.68 -17.47
C THR A 217 -11.87 6.72 -16.43
N LEU A 218 -11.80 8.01 -16.77
CA LEU A 218 -12.11 9.14 -15.89
C LEU A 218 -13.62 9.32 -15.69
N LEU A 219 -14.45 8.64 -16.48
CA LEU A 219 -15.90 8.61 -16.38
C LEU A 219 -16.42 7.17 -16.52
N PRO A 220 -17.59 6.86 -15.92
CA PRO A 220 -18.26 5.59 -16.13
C PRO A 220 -18.66 5.41 -17.60
N SER A 221 -18.67 4.16 -18.07
CA SER A 221 -19.27 3.83 -19.37
C SER A 221 -20.78 4.04 -19.29
N PRO A 222 -21.40 4.82 -20.19
CA PRO A 222 -22.83 5.06 -20.16
C PRO A 222 -23.57 3.87 -20.78
N GLY A 223 -23.79 2.84 -19.96
CA GLY A 223 -24.68 1.72 -20.27
C GLY A 223 -25.94 1.72 -19.40
N ASP A 224 -26.93 0.92 -19.79
CA ASP A 224 -28.22 0.78 -19.07
C ASP A 224 -28.01 0.40 -17.59
N ALA A 225 -27.03 -0.46 -17.31
CA ALA A 225 -26.55 -0.79 -15.97
C ALA A 225 -26.26 0.45 -15.12
N TYR A 226 -25.38 1.33 -15.61
CA TYR A 226 -24.99 2.55 -14.91
C TYR A 226 -26.19 3.47 -14.70
N LEU A 227 -26.99 3.69 -15.77
CA LEU A 227 -28.14 4.59 -15.72
C LEU A 227 -29.20 4.09 -14.73
N SER A 228 -29.44 2.78 -14.69
CA SER A 228 -30.37 2.16 -13.76
C SER A 228 -29.89 2.28 -12.32
N MET A 229 -28.63 1.96 -12.03
CA MET A 229 -28.04 2.15 -10.70
C MET A 229 -28.11 3.61 -10.29
N LYS A 230 -27.72 4.54 -11.17
CA LYS A 230 -27.80 5.99 -10.90
C LYS A 230 -29.23 6.41 -10.57
N ALA A 231 -30.21 5.98 -11.35
CA ALA A 231 -31.61 6.30 -11.12
C ALA A 231 -32.10 5.74 -9.77
N ASP A 232 -31.70 4.52 -9.42
CA ASP A 232 -32.04 3.91 -8.14
C ASP A 232 -31.43 4.65 -6.95
N ARG A 233 -30.13 4.97 -7.02
CA ARG A 233 -29.44 5.77 -6.00
C ARG A 233 -30.05 7.15 -5.83
N ILE A 234 -30.53 7.76 -6.91
CA ILE A 234 -31.23 9.05 -6.87
C ILE A 234 -32.59 8.93 -6.19
N ARG A 235 -33.42 7.94 -6.57
CA ARG A 235 -34.75 7.72 -5.97
C ARG A 235 -34.68 7.40 -4.49
N ASN A 236 -33.66 6.65 -4.07
CA ASN A 236 -33.48 6.22 -2.69
C ASN A 236 -32.69 7.22 -1.84
N ALA A 237 -32.32 8.38 -2.40
CA ALA A 237 -31.56 9.38 -1.67
C ALA A 237 -32.42 10.08 -0.60
N PRO A 238 -31.83 10.57 0.50
CA PRO A 238 -32.58 11.28 1.52
C PRO A 238 -33.26 12.54 0.94
N PRO A 239 -34.46 12.89 1.43
CA PRO A 239 -35.23 14.01 0.89
C PRO A 239 -34.46 15.33 0.98
N LEU A 240 -34.76 16.26 0.07
CA LEU A 240 -34.17 17.59 0.08
C LEU A 240 -34.49 18.35 1.36
N SER A 241 -33.55 19.18 1.81
CA SER A 241 -33.80 20.12 2.90
C SER A 241 -35.00 21.03 2.58
N PRO A 242 -35.82 21.42 3.58
CA PRO A 242 -36.96 22.29 3.34
C PRO A 242 -36.64 23.60 2.60
N PRO A 243 -35.53 24.32 2.92
CA PRO A 243 -35.20 25.55 2.19
C PRO A 243 -34.84 25.32 0.73
N VAL A 244 -34.10 24.25 0.41
CA VAL A 244 -33.75 23.91 -0.98
C VAL A 244 -35.00 23.50 -1.76
N ARG A 245 -35.88 22.72 -1.13
CA ARG A 245 -37.17 22.34 -1.74
C ARG A 245 -38.06 23.56 -2.00
N GLN A 246 -38.11 24.50 -1.06
CA GLN A 246 -38.84 25.76 -1.24
C GLN A 246 -38.26 26.58 -2.39
N CYS A 247 -36.94 26.62 -2.53
CA CYS A 247 -36.26 27.32 -3.63
C CYS A 247 -36.63 26.70 -4.98
N LEU A 248 -36.57 25.37 -5.12
CA LEU A 248 -36.99 24.68 -6.35
C LEU A 248 -38.45 24.98 -6.70
N ASN A 249 -39.35 24.93 -5.72
CA ASN A 249 -40.76 25.25 -5.92
C ASN A 249 -40.97 26.71 -6.37
N ALA A 250 -40.16 27.65 -5.89
CA ALA A 250 -40.21 29.06 -6.32
C ALA A 250 -39.83 29.24 -7.80
N PHE A 251 -38.98 28.36 -8.33
CA PHE A 251 -38.66 28.27 -9.75
C PHE A 251 -39.64 27.40 -10.56
N GLY A 252 -40.69 26.86 -9.92
CA GLY A 252 -41.64 25.96 -10.57
C GLY A 252 -41.05 24.58 -10.89
N LEU A 253 -39.99 24.17 -10.20
CA LEU A 253 -39.29 22.91 -10.41
C LEU A 253 -39.75 21.87 -9.39
N ASP A 254 -40.29 20.75 -9.88
CA ASP A 254 -40.63 19.60 -9.05
C ASP A 254 -39.49 18.57 -9.08
N TYR A 255 -38.77 18.47 -7.96
CA TYR A 255 -37.65 17.53 -7.82
C TYR A 255 -38.07 16.06 -7.93
N GLU A 256 -39.25 15.70 -7.43
CA GLU A 256 -39.71 14.30 -7.47
C GLU A 256 -40.19 13.91 -8.87
N ALA A 257 -40.59 14.89 -9.69
CA ALA A 257 -40.90 14.67 -11.09
C ALA A 257 -39.64 14.66 -11.98
N ASP A 258 -38.66 15.52 -11.67
CA ASP A 258 -37.39 15.62 -12.39
C ASP A 258 -36.21 15.79 -11.40
N TYR A 259 -35.55 14.68 -11.10
CA TYR A 259 -34.38 14.66 -10.22
C TYR A 259 -33.16 15.42 -10.77
N THR A 260 -33.16 15.82 -12.05
CA THR A 260 -32.11 16.68 -12.60
C THR A 260 -32.29 18.14 -12.18
N SER A 261 -33.49 18.55 -11.72
CA SER A 261 -33.82 19.92 -11.32
C SER A 261 -32.83 20.54 -10.34
N LEU A 262 -32.36 19.78 -9.35
CA LEU A 262 -31.38 20.25 -8.36
C LEU A 262 -30.05 20.61 -9.02
N CYS A 263 -29.52 19.71 -9.86
CA CYS A 263 -28.27 19.92 -10.59
C CYS A 263 -28.39 21.12 -11.53
N ARG A 264 -29.50 21.20 -12.27
CA ARG A 264 -29.75 22.24 -13.27
C ARG A 264 -29.84 23.63 -12.63
N ILE A 265 -30.60 23.78 -11.54
CA ILE A 265 -30.73 25.08 -10.86
C ILE A 265 -29.41 25.48 -10.18
N ARG A 266 -28.72 24.53 -9.54
CA ARG A 266 -27.43 24.79 -8.89
C ARG A 266 -26.40 25.26 -9.90
N ASP A 267 -26.32 24.58 -11.04
CA ASP A 267 -25.35 24.87 -12.09
C ASP A 267 -25.48 26.30 -12.60
N ILE A 268 -26.69 26.71 -13.01
CA ILE A 268 -26.90 28.06 -13.52
C ILE A 268 -26.72 29.14 -12.44
N LEU A 269 -27.22 28.93 -11.22
CA LEU A 269 -27.07 29.90 -10.13
C LEU A 269 -25.60 30.06 -9.72
N THR A 270 -24.83 28.97 -9.74
CA THR A 270 -23.37 29.01 -9.51
C THR A 270 -22.68 29.82 -10.59
N CYS A 271 -22.99 29.58 -11.87
CA CYS A 271 -22.40 30.35 -12.97
C CYS A 271 -22.73 31.85 -12.83
N HIS A 272 -23.97 32.19 -12.50
CA HIS A 272 -24.35 33.58 -12.25
C HIS A 272 -23.59 34.18 -11.07
N ALA A 273 -23.49 33.46 -9.95
CA ALA A 273 -22.80 33.93 -8.76
C ALA A 273 -21.29 34.15 -8.99
N VAL A 274 -20.63 33.28 -9.75
CA VAL A 274 -19.19 33.37 -10.07
C VAL A 274 -18.90 34.56 -11.00
N HIS A 275 -19.79 34.84 -11.94
CA HIS A 275 -19.65 35.97 -12.87
C HIS A 275 -20.29 37.29 -12.39
N GLU A 276 -20.64 37.36 -11.10
CA GLU A 276 -21.28 38.53 -10.47
C GLU A 276 -22.54 39.01 -11.23
N LEU A 277 -23.25 38.07 -11.85
CA LEU A 277 -24.50 38.33 -12.55
C LEU A 277 -25.64 38.46 -11.53
N ARG A 278 -26.68 39.20 -11.92
CA ARG A 278 -27.88 39.37 -11.10
C ARG A 278 -28.48 37.99 -10.79
N LEU A 279 -28.72 37.73 -9.52
CA LEU A 279 -29.47 36.58 -9.04
C LEU A 279 -30.98 36.90 -9.04
N PRO A 280 -31.84 35.88 -9.17
CA PRO A 280 -33.29 36.03 -9.07
C PRO A 280 -33.74 36.66 -7.76
N GLU A 281 -34.90 37.31 -7.76
CA GLU A 281 -35.48 37.89 -6.55
C GLU A 281 -35.67 36.81 -5.47
N GLY A 282 -35.21 37.09 -4.25
CA GLY A 282 -35.25 36.14 -3.14
C GLY A 282 -34.11 35.12 -3.11
N VAL A 283 -33.24 35.06 -4.13
CA VAL A 283 -32.04 34.20 -4.15
C VAL A 283 -30.80 35.01 -3.76
N THR A 284 -30.09 34.54 -2.74
CA THR A 284 -28.85 35.17 -2.24
C THR A 284 -27.65 34.24 -2.44
N ALA A 285 -26.44 34.75 -2.23
CA ALA A 285 -25.23 33.92 -2.20
C ALA A 285 -25.34 32.75 -1.20
N SER A 286 -25.97 32.99 -0.04
CA SER A 286 -26.24 31.94 0.96
C SER A 286 -27.18 30.85 0.42
N THR A 287 -28.21 31.24 -0.34
CA THR A 287 -29.11 30.30 -1.02
C THR A 287 -28.35 29.42 -2.01
N VAL A 288 -27.47 30.02 -2.82
CA VAL A 288 -26.62 29.26 -3.77
C VAL A 288 -25.69 28.29 -3.03
N GLU A 289 -25.12 28.70 -1.91
CA GLU A 289 -24.26 27.85 -1.08
C GLU A 289 -25.04 26.68 -0.48
N GLU A 290 -26.26 26.92 0.01
CA GLU A 290 -27.13 25.88 0.56
C GLU A 290 -27.53 24.84 -0.48
N ILE A 291 -27.95 25.27 -1.68
CA ILE A 291 -28.25 24.37 -2.80
C ILE A 291 -27.01 23.55 -3.17
N THR A 292 -25.85 24.18 -3.23
CA THR A 292 -24.57 23.52 -3.57
C THR A 292 -24.19 22.48 -2.52
N LYS A 293 -24.33 22.78 -1.23
CA LYS A 293 -24.12 21.84 -0.13
C LYS A 293 -25.09 20.67 -0.20
N GLU A 294 -26.36 20.94 -0.48
CA GLU A 294 -27.37 19.91 -0.60
C GLU A 294 -27.06 18.98 -1.77
N GLU A 295 -26.63 19.50 -2.92
CA GLU A 295 -26.25 18.65 -4.04
C GLU A 295 -24.98 17.83 -3.78
N ALA A 296 -23.99 18.39 -3.07
CA ALA A 296 -22.82 17.64 -2.63
C ALA A 296 -23.22 16.51 -1.67
N ARG A 297 -24.16 16.76 -0.75
CA ARG A 297 -24.74 15.75 0.14
C ARG A 297 -25.43 14.63 -0.64
N GLN A 298 -26.24 14.99 -1.65
CA GLN A 298 -26.90 14.02 -2.52
C GLN A 298 -25.89 13.16 -3.29
N HIS A 299 -24.82 13.75 -3.83
CA HIS A 299 -23.77 13.00 -4.51
C HIS A 299 -23.00 12.09 -3.56
N GLY A 300 -22.57 12.60 -2.39
CA GLY A 300 -21.91 11.80 -1.36
C GLY A 300 -22.70 10.56 -0.98
N HIS A 301 -24.02 10.71 -0.80
CA HIS A 301 -24.91 9.59 -0.50
C HIS A 301 -24.98 8.53 -1.63
N ARG A 302 -24.93 8.95 -2.90
CA ARG A 302 -24.90 7.98 -4.02
C ARG A 302 -23.66 7.10 -3.94
N TYR A 303 -22.52 7.68 -3.55
CA TYR A 303 -21.22 7.01 -3.49
C TYR A 303 -20.95 6.26 -2.18
N GLU A 304 -21.88 6.26 -1.22
CA GLU A 304 -21.87 5.32 -0.10
C GLU A 304 -22.05 3.86 -0.57
N ASP A 305 -22.62 3.67 -1.76
CA ASP A 305 -22.74 2.36 -2.39
C ASP A 305 -21.42 1.98 -3.08
N GLU A 306 -20.79 0.91 -2.57
CA GLU A 306 -19.50 0.44 -3.05
C GLU A 306 -19.53 0.05 -4.54
N VAL A 307 -20.61 -0.58 -5.01
CA VAL A 307 -20.72 -1.04 -6.40
C VAL A 307 -20.88 0.15 -7.33
N TYR A 308 -21.74 1.10 -6.97
CA TYR A 308 -21.90 2.34 -7.72
C TYR A 308 -20.59 3.12 -7.80
N THR A 309 -19.87 3.25 -6.69
CA THR A 309 -18.56 3.91 -6.66
C THR A 309 -17.53 3.19 -7.53
N LEU A 310 -17.41 1.86 -7.42
CA LEU A 310 -16.55 1.04 -8.29
C LEU A 310 -16.89 1.22 -9.78
N TYR A 311 -18.17 1.34 -10.13
CA TYR A 311 -18.59 1.58 -11.52
C TYR A 311 -18.12 2.95 -12.05
N ASN A 312 -18.04 3.96 -11.19
CA ASN A 312 -17.64 5.32 -11.56
C ASN A 312 -16.13 5.49 -11.65
N ILE A 313 -15.37 4.97 -10.69
CA ILE A 313 -13.93 5.24 -10.56
C ILE A 313 -13.04 4.00 -10.69
N GLY A 314 -13.59 2.80 -10.80
CA GLY A 314 -12.81 1.55 -10.72
C GLY A 314 -11.70 1.45 -11.76
N ARG A 315 -12.02 1.80 -13.00
CA ARG A 315 -11.05 1.83 -14.11
C ARG A 315 -9.97 2.89 -13.91
N PHE A 316 -10.34 4.07 -13.41
CA PHE A 316 -9.39 5.13 -13.09
C PHE A 316 -8.46 4.74 -11.93
N CYS A 317 -8.99 4.14 -10.86
CA CYS A 317 -8.18 3.63 -9.76
C CYS A 317 -7.16 2.59 -10.23
N ASN A 318 -7.54 1.72 -11.17
CA ASN A 318 -6.63 0.77 -11.81
C ASN A 318 -5.50 1.47 -12.59
N GLU A 319 -5.85 2.43 -13.46
CA GLU A 319 -4.87 3.22 -14.21
C GLU A 319 -3.93 4.02 -13.30
N LEU A 320 -4.49 4.63 -12.25
CA LEU A 320 -3.75 5.39 -11.25
C LEU A 320 -2.75 4.51 -10.51
N LEU A 321 -3.19 3.33 -10.08
CA LEU A 321 -2.35 2.37 -9.36
C LEU A 321 -1.16 1.93 -10.22
N GLN A 322 -1.42 1.56 -11.49
CA GLN A 322 -0.37 1.17 -12.44
C GLN A 322 0.64 2.32 -12.68
N THR A 323 0.14 3.55 -12.79
CA THR A 323 0.97 4.75 -12.99
C THR A 323 1.91 5.00 -11.81
N MET A 324 1.41 4.84 -10.58
CA MET A 324 2.19 5.02 -9.35
C MET A 324 3.15 3.85 -9.09
N GLN A 325 2.72 2.61 -9.32
CA GLN A 325 3.57 1.42 -9.23
C GLN A 325 4.77 1.53 -10.16
N SER A 326 4.57 2.02 -11.38
CA SER A 326 5.65 2.26 -12.34
C SER A 326 6.69 3.26 -11.80
N ALA A 327 6.26 4.30 -11.08
CA ALA A 327 7.18 5.26 -10.45
C ALA A 327 7.96 4.66 -9.28
N VAL A 328 7.31 3.85 -8.43
CA VAL A 328 7.99 3.10 -7.36
C VAL A 328 9.04 2.15 -7.96
N ASN A 329 8.67 1.38 -8.99
CA ASN A 329 9.55 0.41 -9.63
C ASN A 329 10.71 1.06 -10.40
N SER A 330 10.47 2.20 -11.04
CA SER A 330 11.50 2.98 -11.77
C SER A 330 12.63 3.49 -10.86
N SER A 331 12.43 3.50 -9.55
CA SER A 331 13.45 3.86 -8.56
C SER A 331 14.55 2.78 -8.42
N SER A 332 14.40 1.63 -9.08
CA SER A 332 15.39 0.53 -9.11
C SER A 332 16.37 0.68 -10.30
N PRO A 333 17.64 0.22 -10.17
CA PRO A 333 18.59 0.25 -11.29
C PRO A 333 18.06 -0.51 -12.52
N GLY A 334 17.90 0.17 -13.66
CA GLY A 334 17.37 -0.41 -14.90
C GLY A 334 15.86 -0.26 -15.11
N GLY A 335 15.15 0.45 -14.23
CA GLY A 335 13.71 0.68 -14.36
C GLY A 335 13.31 1.52 -15.58
N ALA A 336 12.16 1.21 -16.17
CA ALA A 336 11.58 1.98 -17.28
C ALA A 336 11.26 3.42 -16.83
N LYS A 337 11.47 4.39 -17.74
CA LYS A 337 11.11 5.80 -17.49
C LYS A 337 9.59 5.92 -17.26
N CYS A 338 9.19 6.51 -16.15
CA CYS A 338 7.81 6.87 -15.84
C CYS A 338 7.62 8.39 -15.87
N PRO A 339 6.40 8.89 -16.13
CA PRO A 339 6.12 10.32 -16.01
C PRO A 339 6.29 10.77 -14.55
N LYS A 340 6.95 11.91 -14.37
CA LYS A 340 7.14 12.58 -13.08
C LYS A 340 5.92 13.41 -12.70
N LEU A 341 5.19 13.91 -13.70
CA LEU A 341 3.89 14.56 -13.56
C LEU A 341 2.87 13.82 -14.43
N ALA A 342 1.75 13.41 -13.84
CA ALA A 342 0.58 12.94 -14.59
C ALA A 342 -0.62 13.85 -14.28
N LEU A 343 -1.17 14.50 -15.31
CA LEU A 343 -2.34 15.36 -15.22
C LEU A 343 -3.56 14.64 -15.80
N TYR A 344 -4.59 14.45 -14.98
CA TYR A 344 -5.88 13.91 -15.35
C TYR A 344 -6.93 15.01 -15.24
N THR A 345 -7.38 15.55 -16.36
CA THR A 345 -8.41 16.60 -16.38
C THR A 345 -9.80 16.00 -16.51
N THR A 346 -10.67 16.32 -15.56
CA THR A 346 -11.91 15.60 -15.30
C THR A 346 -13.02 16.51 -14.75
N HIS A 347 -14.01 15.92 -14.09
CA HIS A 347 -15.22 16.55 -13.61
C HIS A 347 -15.39 16.39 -12.09
N ASP A 348 -16.31 17.16 -11.52
CA ASP A 348 -16.83 16.97 -10.16
C ASP A 348 -17.34 15.54 -9.94
N THR A 349 -18.02 14.97 -10.94
CA THR A 349 -18.51 13.58 -10.94
C THR A 349 -17.42 12.50 -10.89
N THR A 350 -16.14 12.89 -10.97
CA THR A 350 -14.99 11.99 -10.82
C THR A 350 -14.24 12.28 -9.53
N ILE A 351 -14.07 13.57 -9.18
CA ILE A 351 -13.42 13.97 -7.92
C ILE A 351 -14.21 13.48 -6.70
N ILE A 352 -15.53 13.68 -6.67
CA ILE A 352 -16.37 13.28 -5.52
C ILE A 352 -16.24 11.78 -5.23
N PRO A 353 -16.54 10.86 -6.17
CA PRO A 353 -16.42 9.43 -5.89
C PRO A 353 -14.99 9.01 -5.54
N PHE A 354 -13.98 9.65 -6.13
CA PHE A 354 -12.58 9.37 -5.81
C PHE A 354 -12.25 9.73 -4.35
N LEU A 355 -12.67 10.91 -3.88
CA LEU A 355 -12.52 11.30 -2.48
C LEU A 355 -13.36 10.43 -1.52
N CYS A 356 -14.55 10.01 -1.95
CA CYS A 356 -15.40 9.07 -1.19
C CYS A 356 -14.73 7.72 -1.02
N ALA A 357 -14.18 7.14 -2.09
CA ALA A 357 -13.46 5.86 -2.04
C ALA A 357 -12.24 5.89 -1.11
N LEU A 358 -11.52 7.01 -1.09
CA LEU A 358 -10.40 7.22 -0.18
C LEU A 358 -10.81 7.59 1.26
N GLY A 359 -12.11 7.81 1.50
CA GLY A 359 -12.65 8.19 2.82
C GLY A 359 -12.28 9.60 3.27
N VAL A 360 -11.95 10.50 2.34
CA VAL A 360 -11.49 11.87 2.61
C VAL A 360 -12.43 12.95 2.04
N PHE A 361 -13.59 12.56 1.51
CA PHE A 361 -14.61 13.51 1.07
C PHE A 361 -15.20 14.27 2.26
N ASP A 362 -15.18 15.60 2.20
CA ASP A 362 -15.62 16.48 3.29
C ASP A 362 -17.07 16.97 3.15
N GLY A 363 -17.82 16.42 2.19
CA GLY A 363 -19.20 16.81 1.95
C GLY A 363 -19.36 18.12 1.17
N THR A 364 -18.26 18.71 0.68
CA THR A 364 -18.30 19.95 -0.09
C THR A 364 -18.24 19.71 -1.60
N TRP A 365 -18.94 20.54 -2.37
CA TRP A 365 -18.88 20.46 -3.83
C TRP A 365 -17.50 20.92 -4.34
N PRO A 366 -16.82 20.15 -5.22
CA PRO A 366 -15.57 20.59 -5.83
C PRO A 366 -15.80 21.86 -6.66
N LYS A 367 -15.09 22.94 -6.33
CA LYS A 367 -15.19 24.24 -7.03
C LYS A 367 -14.50 24.18 -8.40
N TYR A 368 -14.65 25.22 -9.21
CA TYR A 368 -13.95 25.27 -10.49
C TYR A 368 -12.45 25.25 -10.26
N GLY A 369 -11.73 24.44 -11.05
CA GLY A 369 -10.30 24.22 -10.84
C GLY A 369 -9.92 23.46 -9.56
N SER A 370 -10.88 22.93 -8.79
CA SER A 370 -10.55 22.08 -7.65
C SER A 370 -9.68 20.90 -8.11
N ASN A 371 -8.68 20.57 -7.31
CA ASN A 371 -7.64 19.62 -7.68
C ASN A 371 -7.25 18.70 -6.52
N VAL A 372 -7.00 17.44 -6.86
CA VAL A 372 -6.42 16.44 -5.97
C VAL A 372 -4.99 16.18 -6.43
N LEU A 373 -4.02 16.49 -5.57
CA LEU A 373 -2.62 16.14 -5.78
C LEU A 373 -2.28 14.90 -4.97
N LEU A 374 -1.79 13.87 -5.65
CA LEU A 374 -1.14 12.72 -5.03
C LEU A 374 0.37 12.86 -5.22
N GLU A 375 1.08 13.03 -4.11
CA GLU A 375 2.53 13.16 -4.09
C GLU A 375 3.15 11.85 -3.63
N LEU A 376 3.98 11.25 -4.47
CA LEU A 376 4.80 10.10 -4.13
C LEU A 376 6.20 10.60 -3.77
N ALA A 377 6.60 10.44 -2.51
CA ALA A 377 7.94 10.74 -2.03
C ALA A 377 8.69 9.46 -1.64
N GLN A 378 10.01 9.50 -1.70
CA GLN A 378 10.89 8.45 -1.20
C GLN A 378 11.72 9.01 -0.04
N ASP A 379 11.75 8.31 1.09
CA ASP A 379 12.70 8.63 2.17
C ASP A 379 14.09 8.18 1.74
N VAL A 380 15.01 9.13 1.55
CA VAL A 380 16.37 8.81 1.06
C VAL A 380 17.20 7.97 2.04
N ARG A 381 16.77 7.85 3.30
CA ARG A 381 17.45 7.06 4.33
C ARG A 381 17.08 5.58 4.26
N THR A 382 15.79 5.29 4.08
CA THR A 382 15.24 3.93 4.10
C THR A 382 14.94 3.39 2.71
N ASN A 383 14.95 4.27 1.69
CA ASN A 383 14.49 4.00 0.32
C ASN A 383 13.00 3.65 0.21
N GLU A 384 12.22 3.79 1.29
CA GLU A 384 10.79 3.52 1.32
C GLU A 384 9.97 4.67 0.71
N HIS A 385 8.85 4.32 0.09
CA HIS A 385 7.96 5.29 -0.55
C HIS A 385 6.74 5.62 0.31
N PHE A 386 6.30 6.86 0.20
CA PHE A 386 5.16 7.42 0.92
C PHE A 386 4.30 8.27 -0.01
N VAL A 387 3.00 8.27 0.25
CA VAL A 387 2.01 9.02 -0.51
C VAL A 387 1.33 10.04 0.38
N ARG A 388 1.16 11.26 -0.10
CA ARG A 388 0.33 12.30 0.52
C ARG A 388 -0.74 12.78 -0.47
N LEU A 389 -1.94 13.03 0.04
CA LEU A 389 -3.02 13.67 -0.70
C LEU A 389 -3.15 15.14 -0.27
N LEU A 390 -3.15 16.05 -1.23
CA LEU A 390 -3.57 17.43 -1.05
C LEU A 390 -4.85 17.66 -1.84
N TYR A 391 -5.86 18.26 -1.22
CA TYR A 391 -7.10 18.68 -1.88
C TYR A 391 -7.19 20.20 -1.79
N ASP A 392 -7.16 20.87 -2.95
CA ASP A 392 -7.08 22.33 -3.07
C ASP A 392 -5.92 22.92 -2.24
N GLY A 393 -4.76 22.28 -2.33
CA GLY A 393 -3.53 22.66 -1.62
C GLY A 393 -3.46 22.25 -0.15
N ALA A 394 -4.58 21.87 0.47
CA ALA A 394 -4.64 21.46 1.86
C ALA A 394 -4.40 19.95 2.05
N PRO A 395 -3.52 19.52 2.97
CA PRO A 395 -3.34 18.11 3.32
C PRO A 395 -4.63 17.44 3.77
N ARG A 396 -4.88 16.25 3.23
CA ARG A 396 -5.98 15.37 3.66
C ARG A 396 -5.38 14.01 4.04
N PRO A 397 -5.02 13.81 5.32
CA PRO A 397 -4.51 12.53 5.78
C PRO A 397 -5.51 11.41 5.52
N PHE A 398 -5.03 10.27 5.02
CA PHE A 398 -5.89 9.12 4.78
C PHE A 398 -6.35 8.50 6.10
N PRO A 399 -7.64 8.16 6.26
CA PRO A 399 -8.16 7.58 7.49
C PRO A 399 -7.57 6.19 7.81
N PHE A 400 -7.02 5.51 6.79
CA PHE A 400 -6.37 4.21 6.91
C PHE A 400 -4.84 4.28 7.09
N ALA A 401 -4.24 5.48 7.08
CA ALA A 401 -2.80 5.64 7.29
C ALA A 401 -2.42 5.47 8.77
N THR A 402 -1.18 5.02 9.02
CA THR A 402 -0.63 4.99 10.37
C THR A 402 -0.20 6.38 10.83
N PRO A 403 -0.37 6.76 12.11
CA PRO A 403 -0.02 8.11 12.59
C PRO A 403 1.48 8.43 12.58
N THR A 404 2.34 7.42 12.46
CA THR A 404 3.78 7.51 12.64
C THR A 404 4.51 7.25 11.33
N SER A 405 4.49 8.22 10.42
CA SER A 405 5.34 8.21 9.22
C SER A 405 6.61 9.03 9.46
N PRO A 406 7.79 8.57 8.98
CA PRO A 406 9.04 9.31 9.09
C PRO A 406 9.05 10.64 8.32
N LEU A 407 8.13 10.83 7.38
CA LEU A 407 7.94 12.08 6.65
C LEU A 407 6.87 12.99 7.27
N GLY A 408 6.17 12.54 8.32
CA GLY A 408 5.12 13.28 9.04
C GLY A 408 3.73 12.66 8.90
N HIS A 409 2.81 13.04 9.79
CA HIS A 409 1.47 12.44 9.93
C HIS A 409 0.56 12.52 8.68
N GLU A 410 0.88 13.40 7.72
CA GLU A 410 0.14 13.55 6.45
C GLU A 410 0.54 12.51 5.39
N TRP A 411 1.61 11.75 5.64
CA TRP A 411 2.19 10.80 4.70
C TRP A 411 1.80 9.36 5.05
N CYS A 412 1.23 8.65 4.09
CA CYS A 412 0.88 7.24 4.19
C CYS A 412 1.98 6.38 3.55
N ALA A 413 2.35 5.26 4.16
CA ALA A 413 3.26 4.31 3.53
C ALA A 413 2.67 3.80 2.19
N TRP A 414 3.51 3.71 1.14
CA TRP A 414 3.08 3.26 -0.17
C TRP A 414 2.34 1.92 -0.12
N SER A 415 2.85 0.93 0.62
CA SER A 415 2.24 -0.40 0.75
C SER A 415 0.81 -0.35 1.33
N VAL A 416 0.55 0.57 2.25
CA VAL A 416 -0.79 0.76 2.84
C VAL A 416 -1.70 1.48 1.86
N PHE A 417 -1.20 2.51 1.17
CA PHE A 417 -1.96 3.22 0.14
C PHE A 417 -2.32 2.30 -1.02
N GLU A 418 -1.36 1.53 -1.53
CA GLU A 418 -1.53 0.53 -2.59
C GLU A 418 -2.60 -0.50 -2.23
N GLN A 419 -2.52 -1.08 -1.02
CA GLN A 419 -3.51 -2.06 -0.58
C GLN A 419 -4.93 -1.49 -0.52
N ASN A 420 -5.10 -0.23 -0.11
CA ASN A 420 -6.42 0.42 -0.05
C ASN A 420 -6.91 0.88 -1.43
N LEU A 421 -6.05 1.42 -2.29
CA LEU A 421 -6.44 1.83 -3.64
C LEU A 421 -6.81 0.60 -4.49
N ALA A 422 -6.12 -0.54 -4.29
CA ALA A 422 -6.41 -1.79 -4.97
C ALA A 422 -7.83 -2.31 -4.69
N THR A 423 -8.46 -2.00 -3.55
CA THR A 423 -9.86 -2.41 -3.29
C THR A 423 -10.86 -1.65 -4.17
N TRP A 424 -10.45 -0.51 -4.70
CA TRP A 424 -11.24 0.31 -5.62
C TRP A 424 -10.78 0.15 -7.06
N SER A 425 -9.85 -0.74 -7.35
CA SER A 425 -9.30 -0.98 -8.68
C SER A 425 -10.13 -2.03 -9.43
N LEU A 426 -10.53 -1.73 -10.66
CA LEU A 426 -11.12 -2.69 -11.58
C LEU A 426 -10.35 -2.69 -12.90
N ASP A 427 -9.78 -3.84 -13.25
CA ASP A 427 -9.24 -4.04 -14.59
C ASP A 427 -10.38 -4.04 -15.64
N PRO A 428 -10.05 -3.88 -16.94
CA PRO A 428 -11.05 -3.83 -17.99
C PRO A 428 -11.95 -5.06 -18.08
N VAL A 429 -11.43 -6.26 -17.77
CA VAL A 429 -12.18 -7.51 -17.84
C VAL A 429 -13.21 -7.59 -16.71
N ALA A 430 -12.79 -7.30 -15.48
CA ALA A 430 -13.65 -7.23 -14.31
C ALA A 430 -14.74 -6.17 -14.47
N TYR A 431 -14.38 -4.98 -15.00
CA TYR A 431 -15.34 -3.92 -15.29
C TYR A 431 -16.39 -4.37 -16.30
N ASN A 432 -15.98 -4.95 -17.43
CA ASN A 432 -16.90 -5.42 -18.46
C ASN A 432 -17.81 -6.54 -17.96
N LYS A 433 -17.28 -7.47 -17.13
CA LYS A 433 -18.08 -8.51 -16.49
C LYS A 433 -19.16 -7.90 -15.59
N MET A 434 -18.80 -6.96 -14.73
CA MET A 434 -19.73 -6.23 -13.87
C MET A 434 -20.82 -5.51 -14.69
N CYS A 435 -20.46 -4.87 -15.81
CA CYS A 435 -21.43 -4.25 -16.72
C CYS A 435 -22.40 -5.27 -17.33
N SER A 436 -21.89 -6.43 -17.77
CA SER A 436 -22.70 -7.46 -18.45
C SER A 436 -23.71 -8.15 -17.53
N VAL A 437 -23.36 -8.35 -16.26
CA VAL A 437 -24.25 -8.93 -15.24
C VAL A 437 -25.42 -7.98 -14.99
N GLN A 438 -25.11 -6.71 -14.79
CA GLN A 438 -26.11 -5.71 -14.50
C GLN A 438 -27.08 -5.50 -15.69
N ASN A 439 -26.59 -5.51 -16.93
CA ASN A 439 -27.46 -5.42 -18.11
C ASN A 439 -28.41 -6.61 -18.24
N ARG A 440 -27.99 -7.83 -17.90
CA ARG A 440 -28.86 -9.02 -17.92
C ARG A 440 -29.99 -8.95 -16.89
N SER A 441 -29.70 -8.49 -15.67
CA SER A 441 -30.73 -8.26 -14.64
C SER A 441 -31.79 -7.21 -15.05
N LEU A 442 -31.44 -6.29 -15.96
CA LEU A 442 -32.37 -5.28 -16.46
C LEU A 442 -33.27 -5.82 -17.57
N GLN A 443 -32.76 -6.74 -18.41
CA GLN A 443 -33.51 -7.33 -19.51
C GLN A 443 -34.59 -8.33 -19.05
N THR A 444 -34.38 -9.02 -17.93
CA THR A 444 -35.34 -10.00 -17.39
C THR A 444 -36.54 -9.37 -16.67
N ASN A 445 -36.52 -8.05 -16.41
CA ASN A 445 -37.66 -7.30 -15.87
C ASN A 445 -38.75 -6.97 -16.92
N GLY A 446 -38.64 -7.51 -18.14
CA GLY A 446 -39.43 -7.10 -19.31
C GLY A 446 -40.23 -8.19 -20.04
N SER A 447 -40.91 -9.14 -19.39
CA SER A 447 -42.21 -9.71 -19.86
C SER A 447 -42.80 -10.69 -18.81
N MET A 448 -44.13 -10.86 -18.81
CA MET A 448 -44.83 -11.63 -17.77
C MET A 448 -44.94 -13.14 -18.04
N SER A 449 -44.42 -13.64 -19.17
CA SER A 449 -44.64 -15.03 -19.63
C SER A 449 -43.45 -15.98 -19.40
N GLU A 450 -42.23 -15.47 -19.21
CA GLU A 450 -41.02 -16.29 -18.93
C GLU A 450 -40.71 -16.37 -17.43
N LYS A 451 -41.67 -15.98 -16.57
CA LYS A 451 -41.48 -15.83 -15.12
C LYS A 451 -41.33 -17.12 -14.32
N ALA A 452 -41.57 -18.30 -14.87
CA ALA A 452 -41.54 -19.55 -14.09
C ALA A 452 -40.21 -20.31 -14.19
N ASP A 453 -39.60 -20.36 -15.38
CA ASP A 453 -38.36 -21.13 -15.60
C ASP A 453 -37.10 -20.28 -15.38
N VAL A 454 -37.16 -18.96 -15.66
CA VAL A 454 -36.05 -18.03 -15.41
C VAL A 454 -35.92 -17.71 -13.92
N GLN A 455 -37.03 -17.62 -13.18
CA GLN A 455 -37.01 -17.31 -11.74
C GLN A 455 -36.33 -18.39 -10.89
N VAL A 456 -36.28 -19.64 -11.35
CA VAL A 456 -35.57 -20.75 -10.67
C VAL A 456 -34.07 -20.78 -11.01
N MET A 457 -33.65 -20.26 -12.17
CA MET A 457 -32.23 -20.05 -12.51
C MET A 457 -31.68 -18.71 -11.98
N GLU A 458 -32.44 -17.62 -12.01
CA GLU A 458 -32.07 -16.31 -11.46
C GLU A 458 -31.97 -16.30 -9.94
N ILE A 459 -32.84 -17.03 -9.21
CA ILE A 459 -32.65 -17.22 -7.76
C ILE A 459 -31.35 -17.98 -7.47
N ARG A 460 -30.88 -18.82 -8.41
CA ARG A 460 -29.64 -19.58 -8.27
C ARG A 460 -28.41 -18.76 -8.63
N GLU A 461 -28.44 -18.00 -9.73
CA GLU A 461 -27.29 -17.19 -10.18
C GLU A 461 -27.18 -15.83 -9.46
N MET A 462 -28.31 -15.22 -9.06
CA MET A 462 -28.31 -14.04 -8.20
C MET A 462 -28.05 -14.42 -6.75
N SER A 463 -28.45 -15.62 -6.28
CA SER A 463 -27.86 -16.16 -5.06
C SER A 463 -26.40 -16.51 -5.27
N ASP A 464 -25.91 -16.92 -6.44
CA ASP A 464 -24.48 -17.15 -6.66
C ASP A 464 -23.68 -15.84 -6.72
N ILE A 465 -24.23 -14.71 -7.17
CA ILE A 465 -23.54 -13.40 -7.18
C ILE A 465 -23.70 -12.69 -5.83
N GLU A 466 -24.87 -12.77 -5.20
CA GLU A 466 -25.01 -12.39 -3.79
C GLU A 466 -24.20 -13.33 -2.91
N ASP A 467 -24.03 -14.61 -3.21
CA ASP A 467 -23.18 -15.58 -2.51
C ASP A 467 -21.73 -15.42 -2.92
N ILE A 468 -21.35 -14.93 -4.09
CA ILE A 468 -19.96 -14.58 -4.41
C ILE A 468 -19.61 -13.26 -3.73
N ALA A 469 -20.48 -12.26 -3.75
CA ALA A 469 -20.30 -11.00 -3.05
C ALA A 469 -20.47 -11.17 -1.53
N TYR A 470 -21.29 -12.10 -1.06
CA TYR A 470 -21.45 -12.50 0.35
C TYR A 470 -20.35 -13.46 0.75
N GLU A 471 -19.84 -14.36 -0.08
CA GLU A 471 -18.69 -15.23 0.20
C GLU A 471 -17.40 -14.45 0.11
N TRP A 472 -17.32 -13.40 -0.71
CA TRP A 472 -16.24 -12.42 -0.75
C TRP A 472 -16.37 -11.43 0.41
N LYS A 473 -17.54 -10.87 0.71
CA LYS A 473 -17.78 -10.10 1.96
C LYS A 473 -17.62 -10.97 3.20
N ARG A 474 -17.88 -12.27 3.13
CA ARG A 474 -17.65 -13.27 4.19
C ARG A 474 -16.25 -13.81 4.10
N SER A 475 -15.47 -13.70 3.02
CA SER A 475 -14.04 -14.04 2.97
C SER A 475 -13.21 -12.86 3.44
N VAL A 476 -13.67 -11.63 3.21
CA VAL A 476 -13.11 -10.36 3.68
C VAL A 476 -13.58 -10.04 5.10
N ARG A 477 -14.84 -10.33 5.48
CA ARG A 477 -15.27 -10.37 6.90
C ARG A 477 -14.71 -11.59 7.60
N ARG A 478 -14.59 -12.78 7.00
CA ARG A 478 -13.79 -13.87 7.60
C ARG A 478 -12.34 -13.45 7.64
N ALA A 479 -11.75 -12.73 6.70
CA ALA A 479 -10.36 -12.28 6.79
C ALA A 479 -10.19 -11.13 7.79
N ARG A 480 -11.16 -10.23 7.97
CA ARG A 480 -11.14 -9.17 8.99
C ARG A 480 -11.52 -9.68 10.37
N VAL A 481 -12.49 -10.59 10.48
CA VAL A 481 -12.90 -11.26 11.73
C VAL A 481 -11.98 -12.42 12.06
N GLN A 482 -11.31 -13.08 11.13
CA GLN A 482 -10.20 -14.01 11.35
C GLN A 482 -8.89 -13.26 11.47
N ALA A 483 -8.67 -12.07 10.93
CA ALA A 483 -7.50 -11.25 11.28
C ALA A 483 -7.72 -10.58 12.63
N TRP A 484 -8.94 -10.23 13.01
CA TRP A 484 -9.27 -9.71 14.35
C TRP A 484 -9.42 -10.83 15.37
N ARG A 485 -10.04 -11.97 15.03
CA ARG A 485 -10.03 -13.19 15.87
C ARG A 485 -8.68 -13.86 15.84
N ALA A 486 -7.89 -13.84 14.77
CA ALA A 486 -6.49 -14.28 14.83
C ALA A 486 -5.64 -13.24 15.53
N LYS A 487 -5.88 -11.93 15.46
CA LYS A 487 -5.16 -10.96 16.31
C LYS A 487 -5.56 -11.13 17.78
N LYS A 488 -6.84 -11.40 18.08
CA LYS A 488 -7.34 -11.68 19.44
C LYS A 488 -7.01 -13.09 19.93
N GLN A 489 -6.91 -14.07 19.04
CA GLN A 489 -6.54 -15.46 19.31
C GLN A 489 -5.03 -15.61 19.30
N VAL A 490 -4.28 -14.82 18.54
CA VAL A 490 -2.83 -14.63 18.63
C VAL A 490 -2.54 -13.87 19.90
N LEU A 491 -3.29 -12.84 20.30
CA LEU A 491 -3.12 -12.22 21.62
C LEU A 491 -3.51 -13.16 22.77
N LYS A 492 -4.56 -13.99 22.61
CA LYS A 492 -4.92 -15.04 23.59
C LYS A 492 -3.95 -16.22 23.57
N ASN A 493 -3.43 -16.62 22.41
CA ASN A 493 -2.44 -17.68 22.26
C ASN A 493 -1.08 -17.18 22.70
N ILE A 494 -0.73 -15.91 22.49
CA ILE A 494 0.43 -15.24 23.08
C ILE A 494 0.20 -15.16 24.58
N ALA A 495 -0.99 -14.82 25.08
CA ALA A 495 -1.25 -14.85 26.52
C ALA A 495 -1.20 -16.27 27.10
N VAL A 496 -1.66 -17.31 26.39
CA VAL A 496 -1.63 -18.71 26.82
C VAL A 496 -0.25 -19.33 26.63
N VAL A 497 0.48 -18.99 25.58
CA VAL A 497 1.88 -19.36 25.35
C VAL A 497 2.75 -18.63 26.35
N ASN A 498 2.55 -17.34 26.61
CA ASN A 498 3.21 -16.62 27.69
C ASN A 498 2.81 -17.18 29.05
N ALA A 499 1.56 -17.59 29.29
CA ALA A 499 1.15 -18.22 30.55
C ALA A 499 1.71 -19.65 30.69
N THR A 500 1.86 -20.37 29.59
CA THR A 500 2.40 -21.73 29.54
C THR A 500 3.92 -21.71 29.61
N ILE A 501 4.57 -20.72 29.00
CA ILE A 501 5.98 -20.40 29.15
C ILE A 501 6.21 -19.91 30.57
N LEU A 502 5.43 -18.97 31.11
CA LEU A 502 5.53 -18.57 32.52
C LEU A 502 5.25 -19.73 33.47
N ALA A 503 4.35 -20.65 33.13
CA ALA A 503 4.10 -21.86 33.92
C ALA A 503 5.24 -22.87 33.77
N PHE A 504 5.80 -23.08 32.58
CA PHE A 504 6.97 -23.95 32.36
C PHE A 504 8.21 -23.35 32.99
N THR A 505 8.47 -22.06 32.83
CA THR A 505 9.51 -21.30 33.50
C THR A 505 9.28 -21.31 35.01
N ALA A 506 8.06 -21.16 35.52
CA ALA A 506 7.79 -21.30 36.96
C ALA A 506 7.94 -22.74 37.45
N PHE A 507 7.61 -23.75 36.65
CA PHE A 507 7.76 -25.17 36.98
C PHE A 507 9.22 -25.62 36.85
N SER A 508 9.98 -25.04 35.93
CA SER A 508 11.42 -25.21 35.75
C SER A 508 12.19 -24.46 36.82
N ILE A 509 11.77 -23.25 37.20
CA ILE A 509 12.27 -22.54 38.39
C ILE A 509 11.91 -23.35 39.63
N ALA A 510 10.69 -23.87 39.77
CA ALA A 510 10.32 -24.70 40.90
C ALA A 510 11.09 -26.04 40.92
N TYR A 511 11.33 -26.65 39.76
CA TYR A 511 12.13 -27.86 39.59
C TYR A 511 13.59 -27.58 39.95
N GLU A 512 14.19 -26.49 39.49
CA GLU A 512 15.53 -26.07 39.87
C GLU A 512 15.60 -25.62 41.33
N LEU A 513 14.59 -24.97 41.90
CA LEU A 513 14.51 -24.69 43.34
C LEU A 513 14.33 -25.98 44.16
N LEU A 514 13.77 -27.04 43.55
CA LEU A 514 13.61 -28.38 44.13
C LEU A 514 14.88 -29.25 43.95
N HIS A 515 15.68 -28.99 42.91
CA HIS A 515 16.84 -29.80 42.51
C HIS A 515 18.20 -29.16 42.85
N VAL A 516 18.26 -27.83 42.94
CA VAL A 516 19.22 -27.07 43.74
C VAL A 516 18.75 -27.21 45.17
N ASP A 517 19.40 -28.11 45.93
CA ASP A 517 19.21 -28.38 47.36
C ASP A 517 18.19 -27.42 48.00
N VAL A 518 16.91 -27.82 48.06
CA VAL A 518 15.84 -27.07 48.76
C VAL A 518 16.32 -26.69 50.17
N GLU A 519 17.13 -27.55 50.79
CA GLU A 519 17.84 -27.27 52.04
C GLU A 519 18.75 -26.02 51.98
N ARG A 520 19.48 -25.74 50.90
CA ARG A 520 20.32 -24.54 50.78
C ARG A 520 19.49 -23.26 50.69
N ILE A 521 18.35 -23.32 49.99
CA ILE A 521 17.44 -22.18 49.84
C ILE A 521 16.63 -21.97 51.12
N ILE A 522 16.14 -23.04 51.75
CA ILE A 522 15.51 -23.00 53.07
C ILE A 522 16.50 -22.48 54.12
N ARG A 523 17.78 -22.91 54.12
CA ARG A 523 18.82 -22.37 55.04
C ARG A 523 19.10 -20.88 54.83
N ILE A 524 18.88 -20.33 53.64
CA ILE A 524 18.96 -18.87 53.39
C ILE A 524 17.77 -18.13 54.03
N PHE A 525 16.57 -18.74 54.05
CA PHE A 525 15.38 -18.20 54.71
C PHE A 525 15.29 -18.52 56.22
N GLU A 526 16.04 -19.51 56.71
CA GLU A 526 16.20 -19.83 58.14
C GLU A 526 17.34 -19.05 58.80
N SER A 527 18.29 -18.52 58.02
CA SER A 527 19.33 -17.61 58.50
C SER A 527 18.74 -16.20 58.73
N PRO A 528 19.12 -15.47 59.79
CA PRO A 528 18.56 -14.16 60.11
C PRO A 528 19.16 -13.09 59.19
N VAL A 529 18.78 -13.09 57.91
CA VAL A 529 19.20 -12.10 56.93
C VAL A 529 17.98 -11.30 56.47
N PRO A 530 18.05 -9.95 56.37
CA PRO A 530 16.88 -9.12 56.04
C PRO A 530 16.25 -9.50 54.69
N THR A 531 14.91 -9.47 54.61
CA THR A 531 14.06 -9.86 53.45
C THR A 531 14.46 -9.26 52.10
N LEU A 532 15.08 -8.08 52.10
CA LEU A 532 15.61 -7.44 50.88
C LEU A 532 16.78 -8.23 50.27
N THR A 533 17.59 -8.88 51.10
CA THR A 533 18.79 -9.65 50.70
C THR A 533 18.41 -10.95 49.98
N SER A 534 17.36 -11.64 50.45
CA SER A 534 16.87 -12.88 49.81
C SER A 534 16.21 -12.60 48.45
N ALA A 535 15.54 -11.47 48.29
CA ALA A 535 14.99 -11.03 47.00
C ALA A 535 16.09 -10.63 46.00
N ILE A 536 17.13 -9.93 46.47
CA ILE A 536 18.31 -9.60 45.66
C ILE A 536 19.04 -10.89 45.22
N LEU A 537 19.18 -11.87 46.11
CA LEU A 537 19.82 -13.15 45.79
C LEU A 537 19.01 -13.99 44.79
N ALA A 538 17.67 -14.00 44.89
CA ALA A 538 16.81 -14.67 43.91
C ALA A 538 16.87 -14.00 42.53
N PHE A 539 16.92 -12.66 42.49
CA PHE A 539 17.12 -11.91 41.26
C PHE A 539 18.52 -12.15 40.65
N ASP A 540 19.56 -12.20 41.47
CA ASP A 540 20.93 -12.53 41.06
C ASP A 540 21.04 -13.96 40.51
N LEU A 541 20.38 -14.95 41.12
CA LEU A 541 20.28 -16.32 40.62
C LEU A 541 19.55 -16.40 39.26
N LEU A 542 18.44 -15.69 39.09
CA LEU A 542 17.71 -15.64 37.82
C LEU A 542 18.48 -14.90 36.73
N ALA A 543 19.22 -13.85 37.09
CA ALA A 543 20.05 -13.09 36.16
C ALA A 543 21.31 -13.86 35.72
N ARG A 544 21.84 -14.75 36.57
CA ARG A 544 22.99 -15.61 36.25
C ARG A 544 22.64 -16.87 35.47
N LEU A 545 21.37 -17.29 35.51
CA LEU A 545 20.90 -18.51 34.85
C LEU A 545 21.40 -18.64 33.38
N PRO A 546 21.29 -17.64 32.49
CA PRO A 546 21.79 -17.78 31.12
C PRO A 546 23.30 -18.03 31.03
N SER A 547 24.09 -17.37 31.89
CA SER A 547 25.55 -17.54 31.94
C SER A 547 25.93 -18.92 32.48
N ASP A 548 25.27 -19.34 33.56
CA ASP A 548 25.51 -20.64 34.19
C ASP A 548 25.18 -21.80 33.24
N LEU A 549 24.18 -21.61 32.37
CA LEU A 549 23.79 -22.60 31.37
C LEU A 549 24.76 -22.71 30.19
N ILE A 550 25.29 -21.59 29.72
CA ILE A 550 26.35 -21.59 28.73
C ILE A 550 27.59 -22.27 29.33
N HIS A 551 27.96 -21.94 30.57
CA HIS A 551 29.08 -22.59 31.25
C HIS A 551 28.84 -24.09 31.51
N HIS A 552 27.59 -24.49 31.76
CA HIS A 552 27.26 -25.91 31.89
C HIS A 552 27.39 -26.63 30.55
N TYR A 553 26.91 -26.03 29.46
CA TYR A 553 27.11 -26.55 28.09
C TYR A 553 28.61 -26.65 27.76
N GLU A 554 29.39 -25.59 28.02
CA GLU A 554 30.84 -25.57 27.85
C GLU A 554 31.55 -26.64 28.69
N SER A 555 31.01 -27.01 29.86
CA SER A 555 31.57 -28.08 30.69
C SER A 555 31.25 -29.49 30.19
N LEU A 556 30.10 -29.68 29.54
CA LEU A 556 29.62 -30.98 29.08
C LEU A 556 30.11 -31.32 27.67
N VAL A 557 30.09 -30.35 26.75
CA VAL A 557 30.41 -30.55 25.34
C VAL A 557 31.77 -31.20 25.09
N PRO A 558 32.86 -30.83 25.79
CA PRO A 558 34.16 -31.48 25.58
C PRO A 558 34.15 -32.99 25.89
N SER A 559 33.25 -33.47 26.75
CA SER A 559 33.21 -34.88 27.16
C SER A 559 32.55 -35.78 26.12
N ASN A 560 31.52 -35.29 25.41
CA ASN A 560 30.86 -36.00 24.32
C ASN A 560 30.31 -35.02 23.26
N PRO A 561 31.19 -34.42 22.44
CA PRO A 561 30.85 -33.25 21.65
C PRO A 561 29.79 -33.53 20.59
N VAL A 562 29.85 -34.69 19.91
CA VAL A 562 28.88 -35.06 18.88
C VAL A 562 27.49 -35.26 19.49
N PHE A 563 27.40 -35.94 20.63
CA PHE A 563 26.12 -36.23 21.29
C PHE A 563 25.43 -34.95 21.76
N TYR A 564 26.15 -34.07 22.48
CA TYR A 564 25.54 -32.85 23.02
C TYR A 564 25.15 -31.86 21.92
N LYS A 565 25.94 -31.80 20.83
CA LYS A 565 25.60 -31.02 19.62
C LYS A 565 24.41 -31.62 18.86
N ALA A 566 24.29 -32.94 18.80
CA ALA A 566 23.10 -33.62 18.27
C ALA A 566 21.85 -33.28 19.10
N CYS A 567 21.96 -33.26 20.43
CA CYS A 567 20.86 -32.86 21.32
C CYS A 567 20.38 -31.43 21.04
N THR A 568 21.30 -30.47 20.90
CA THR A 568 20.93 -29.06 20.63
C THR A 568 20.26 -28.89 19.27
N SER A 569 20.78 -29.55 18.22
CA SER A 569 20.14 -29.53 16.89
C SER A 569 18.78 -30.22 16.89
N GLY A 570 18.61 -31.36 17.58
CA GLY A 570 17.32 -32.03 17.68
C GLY A 570 16.25 -31.16 18.35
N VAL A 571 16.65 -30.40 19.38
CA VAL A 571 15.77 -29.43 20.05
C VAL A 571 15.45 -28.26 19.13
N ALA A 572 16.44 -27.69 18.46
CA ALA A 572 16.26 -26.57 17.53
C ALA A 572 15.26 -26.92 16.40
N TYR A 573 15.40 -28.09 15.79
CA TYR A 573 14.51 -28.56 14.74
C TYR A 573 13.10 -28.90 15.25
N THR A 574 12.98 -29.42 16.48
CA THR A 574 11.67 -29.67 17.13
C THR A 574 10.95 -28.36 17.41
N ILE A 575 11.66 -27.36 17.95
CA ILE A 575 11.13 -26.03 18.26
C ILE A 575 10.76 -25.31 16.95
N GLY A 576 11.63 -25.33 15.93
CA GLY A 576 11.36 -24.71 14.65
C GLY A 576 10.10 -25.27 13.96
N ASP A 577 9.95 -26.60 13.93
CA ASP A 577 8.73 -27.19 13.35
C ASP A 577 7.49 -26.95 14.22
N PHE A 578 7.62 -27.02 15.55
CA PHE A 578 6.53 -26.68 16.47
C PHE A 578 6.05 -25.23 16.25
N ILE A 579 6.98 -24.27 16.15
CA ILE A 579 6.69 -22.87 15.86
C ILE A 579 6.01 -22.74 14.50
N SER A 580 6.53 -23.42 13.46
CA SER A 580 5.90 -23.47 12.14
C SER A 580 4.46 -23.97 12.21
N GLN A 581 4.20 -25.04 12.95
CA GLN A 581 2.87 -25.61 13.12
C GLN A 581 1.91 -24.67 13.87
N VAL A 582 2.42 -23.94 14.86
CA VAL A 582 1.65 -22.89 15.56
C VAL A 582 1.34 -21.72 14.62
N TYR A 583 2.28 -21.29 13.77
CA TYR A 583 2.04 -20.28 12.73
C TYR A 583 1.06 -20.76 11.65
N GLN A 584 1.00 -22.07 11.39
CA GLN A 584 0.00 -22.71 10.52
C GLN A 584 -1.38 -22.82 11.19
N GLY A 585 -1.54 -22.31 12.41
CA GLY A 585 -2.82 -22.21 13.12
C GLY A 585 -3.19 -23.44 13.95
N ARG A 586 -2.26 -24.39 14.16
CA ARG A 586 -2.50 -25.55 15.03
C ARG A 586 -2.46 -25.13 16.50
N ASN A 587 -3.39 -25.65 17.29
CA ASN A 587 -3.38 -25.51 18.75
C ASN A 587 -2.77 -26.76 19.40
N LEU A 588 -2.54 -26.74 20.72
CA LEU A 588 -1.92 -27.86 21.45
C LEU A 588 -2.65 -29.21 21.28
N LYS A 589 -3.93 -29.21 20.91
CA LYS A 589 -4.71 -30.44 20.64
C LYS A 589 -4.64 -30.91 19.19
N THR A 590 -4.26 -30.04 18.25
CA THR A 590 -4.20 -30.32 16.80
C THR A 590 -2.77 -30.32 16.25
N LEU A 591 -1.78 -30.25 17.14
CA LEU A 591 -0.37 -30.34 16.79
C LEU A 591 -0.07 -31.72 16.21
N ASP A 592 0.60 -31.76 15.06
CA ASP A 592 1.17 -33.00 14.52
C ASP A 592 2.48 -33.27 15.25
N LEU A 593 2.34 -33.90 16.41
CA LEU A 593 3.47 -34.33 17.22
C LEU A 593 4.37 -35.32 16.45
N PRO A 594 3.85 -36.29 15.68
CA PRO A 594 4.69 -37.11 14.80
C PRO A 594 5.58 -36.29 13.85
N ARG A 595 5.07 -35.19 13.28
CA ARG A 595 5.87 -34.29 12.44
C ARG A 595 6.97 -33.55 13.22
N CYS A 596 6.66 -33.03 14.40
CA CYS A 596 7.67 -32.42 15.29
C CYS A 596 8.77 -33.43 15.64
N ILE A 597 8.39 -34.68 15.95
CA ILE A 597 9.32 -35.76 16.27
C ILE A 597 10.20 -36.11 15.08
N ARG A 598 9.65 -36.17 13.85
CA ARG A 598 10.44 -36.42 12.64
C ARG A 598 11.45 -35.30 12.38
N SER A 599 11.03 -34.04 12.53
CA SER A 599 11.92 -32.87 12.41
C SER A 599 13.05 -32.92 13.45
N GLY A 600 12.71 -33.12 14.73
CA GLY A 600 13.70 -33.25 15.80
C GLY A 600 14.65 -34.43 15.62
N THR A 601 14.14 -35.56 15.13
CA THR A 601 14.97 -36.74 14.82
C THR A 601 15.95 -36.41 13.69
N ALA A 602 15.50 -35.72 12.63
CA ALA A 602 16.38 -35.29 11.54
C ALA A 602 17.47 -34.31 12.02
N GLY A 603 17.13 -33.39 12.94
CA GLY A 603 18.10 -32.51 13.60
C GLY A 603 19.14 -33.28 14.43
N PHE A 604 18.69 -34.29 15.19
CA PHE A 604 19.54 -35.10 16.07
C PHE A 604 20.48 -36.05 15.32
N ILE A 605 19.98 -36.81 14.33
CA ILE A 605 20.80 -37.80 13.61
C ILE A 605 21.51 -37.23 12.38
N GLY A 606 20.98 -36.17 11.79
CA GLY A 606 21.49 -35.54 10.58
C GLY A 606 22.30 -34.30 10.90
N HIS A 607 21.60 -33.19 11.17
CA HIS A 607 22.20 -31.86 11.27
C HIS A 607 23.35 -31.79 12.28
N GLY A 608 23.10 -32.16 13.55
CA GLY A 608 24.09 -31.99 14.63
C GLY A 608 25.44 -32.70 14.37
N PRO A 609 25.45 -34.02 14.09
CA PRO A 609 26.68 -34.75 13.78
C PRO A 609 27.38 -34.24 12.50
N LEU A 610 26.63 -33.95 11.43
CA LEU A 610 27.20 -33.48 10.16
C LEU A 610 27.84 -32.11 10.30
N CYS A 611 27.15 -31.17 10.95
CA CYS A 611 27.67 -29.84 11.20
C CYS A 611 28.87 -29.85 12.17
N HIS A 612 28.92 -30.77 13.13
CA HIS A 612 30.10 -30.93 13.99
C HIS A 612 31.38 -31.22 13.17
N TYR A 613 31.33 -32.23 12.31
CA TYR A 613 32.50 -32.60 11.50
C TYR A 613 32.81 -31.55 10.42
N TRP A 614 31.79 -30.92 9.85
CA TRP A 614 31.97 -29.86 8.86
C TRP A 614 32.63 -28.61 9.44
N ILE A 615 32.17 -28.14 10.61
CA ILE A 615 32.80 -27.02 11.32
C ILE A 615 34.24 -27.40 11.68
N GLY A 616 34.47 -28.59 12.22
CA GLY A 616 35.83 -29.07 12.51
C GLY A 616 36.72 -29.10 11.27
N PHE A 617 36.20 -29.53 10.12
CA PHE A 617 36.90 -29.53 8.84
C PHE A 617 37.27 -28.10 8.41
N MET A 618 36.33 -27.16 8.42
CA MET A 618 36.60 -25.77 8.02
C MET A 618 37.59 -25.08 8.97
N GLU A 619 37.49 -25.34 10.27
CA GLU A 619 38.41 -24.78 11.27
C GLU A 619 39.79 -25.44 11.24
N THR A 620 39.94 -26.63 10.65
CA THR A 620 41.25 -27.30 10.52
C THR A 620 41.92 -26.96 9.19
N TYR A 621 41.18 -26.97 8.09
CA TYR A 621 41.73 -26.92 6.73
C TYR A 621 41.54 -25.56 6.03
N LEU A 622 40.60 -24.73 6.48
CA LEU A 622 40.30 -23.41 5.91
C LEU A 622 40.57 -22.26 6.90
N ASP A 623 41.42 -22.48 7.89
CA ASP A 623 41.72 -21.47 8.91
C ASP A 623 42.75 -20.42 8.49
N PHE A 624 43.60 -20.75 7.50
CA PHE A 624 44.63 -19.86 6.94
C PHE A 624 45.48 -19.15 8.01
N GLY A 625 45.75 -19.81 9.14
CA GLY A 625 46.51 -19.26 10.26
C GLY A 625 45.77 -18.16 11.04
N GLY A 626 44.45 -18.25 11.16
CA GLY A 626 43.60 -17.25 11.82
C GLY A 626 43.40 -15.97 11.00
N ALA A 627 43.59 -16.02 9.69
CA ALA A 627 43.41 -14.84 8.84
C ALA A 627 41.93 -14.46 8.72
N TRP A 628 41.59 -13.20 8.96
CA TRP A 628 40.20 -12.71 8.93
C TRP A 628 39.49 -12.93 7.58
N TRP A 629 40.24 -12.92 6.46
CA TRP A 629 39.68 -13.19 5.13
C TRP A 629 39.37 -14.68 4.92
N GLY A 630 39.92 -15.57 5.74
CA GLY A 630 39.60 -17.01 5.74
C GLY A 630 38.12 -17.29 5.98
N THR A 631 37.44 -16.44 6.74
CA THR A 631 35.98 -16.48 6.93
C THR A 631 35.22 -16.42 5.62
N GLY A 632 35.68 -15.66 4.62
CA GLY A 632 35.03 -15.59 3.31
C GLY A 632 35.05 -16.92 2.56
N PHE A 633 36.18 -17.65 2.59
CA PHE A 633 36.28 -18.97 2.00
C PHE A 633 35.44 -20.02 2.74
N LYS A 634 35.38 -19.94 4.08
CA LYS A 634 34.51 -20.80 4.90
C LYS A 634 33.02 -20.56 4.54
N VAL A 635 32.59 -19.30 4.41
CA VAL A 635 31.23 -18.95 3.98
C VAL A 635 30.94 -19.46 2.57
N ILE A 636 31.85 -19.29 1.60
CA ILE A 636 31.63 -19.78 0.22
C ILE A 636 31.52 -21.32 0.19
N ALA A 637 32.39 -22.03 0.92
CA ALA A 637 32.36 -23.49 1.00
C ALA A 637 31.03 -23.97 1.61
N ASP A 638 30.55 -23.29 2.64
CA ASP A 638 29.31 -23.59 3.32
C ASP A 638 28.07 -23.33 2.44
N GLN A 639 28.06 -22.20 1.72
CA GLN A 639 26.94 -21.74 0.91
C GLN A 639 26.85 -22.37 -0.49
N THR A 640 27.73 -23.31 -0.82
CA THR A 640 27.76 -23.98 -2.13
C THR A 640 27.49 -25.48 -1.97
N VAL A 641 28.54 -26.30 -2.00
CA VAL A 641 28.46 -27.76 -1.99
C VAL A 641 27.85 -28.27 -0.68
N TRP A 642 28.19 -27.64 0.45
CA TRP A 642 27.71 -28.06 1.75
C TRP A 642 26.21 -27.82 1.94
N SER A 643 25.71 -26.62 1.64
CA SER A 643 24.27 -26.32 1.71
C SER A 643 23.44 -27.26 0.84
N LEU A 644 23.90 -27.58 -0.37
CA LEU A 644 23.22 -28.54 -1.25
C LEU A 644 23.23 -29.95 -0.66
N TYR A 645 24.37 -30.40 -0.12
CA TYR A 645 24.51 -31.70 0.53
C TYR A 645 23.59 -31.81 1.77
N LEU A 646 23.65 -30.82 2.67
CA LEU A 646 22.91 -30.83 3.93
C LEU A 646 21.39 -30.78 3.70
N ASN A 647 20.93 -29.94 2.75
CA ASN A 647 19.51 -29.89 2.36
C ASN A 647 19.04 -31.23 1.75
N ALA A 648 19.85 -31.87 0.91
CA ALA A 648 19.51 -33.17 0.33
C ALA A 648 19.42 -34.24 1.43
N VAL A 649 20.40 -34.31 2.33
CA VAL A 649 20.38 -35.26 3.47
C VAL A 649 19.16 -35.02 4.34
N TYR A 650 18.83 -33.77 4.66
CA TYR A 650 17.64 -33.45 5.44
C TYR A 650 16.36 -33.95 4.76
N SER A 651 16.17 -33.67 3.47
CA SER A 651 15.00 -34.12 2.70
C SER A 651 14.89 -35.64 2.66
N PHE A 652 16.02 -36.36 2.49
CA PHE A 652 16.04 -37.81 2.55
C PHE A 652 15.72 -38.37 3.94
N LEU A 653 16.22 -37.75 5.01
CA LEU A 653 15.91 -38.15 6.38
C LEU A 653 14.43 -37.96 6.70
N ILE A 654 13.85 -36.82 6.33
CA ILE A 654 12.42 -36.56 6.53
C ILE A 654 11.58 -37.53 5.69
N GLY A 655 11.96 -37.75 4.43
CA GLY A 655 11.30 -38.70 3.54
C GLY A 655 11.32 -40.13 4.09
N ALA A 656 12.47 -40.58 4.59
CA ALA A 656 12.63 -41.91 5.20
C ALA A 656 11.82 -42.04 6.50
N LEU A 657 11.87 -41.03 7.38
CA LEU A 657 11.09 -41.00 8.62
C LEU A 657 9.57 -40.91 8.37
N ALA A 658 9.16 -40.42 7.21
CA ALA A 658 7.78 -40.41 6.73
C ALA A 658 7.41 -41.63 5.87
N PHE A 659 8.31 -42.60 5.69
CA PHE A 659 8.14 -43.79 4.85
C PHE A 659 7.77 -43.48 3.38
N ARG A 660 8.26 -42.35 2.85
CA ARG A 660 8.07 -41.97 1.43
C ARG A 660 9.00 -42.78 0.52
N ASN A 661 8.59 -42.98 -0.73
CA ASN A 661 9.42 -43.64 -1.73
C ASN A 661 10.69 -42.80 -2.00
N PRO A 662 11.90 -43.38 -1.93
CA PRO A 662 13.14 -42.65 -2.19
C PRO A 662 13.22 -41.97 -3.56
N ALA A 663 12.56 -42.51 -4.59
CA ALA A 663 12.52 -41.90 -5.92
C ALA A 663 11.74 -40.57 -5.91
N ASP A 664 10.63 -40.52 -5.17
CA ASP A 664 9.81 -39.30 -5.05
C ASP A 664 10.56 -38.23 -4.26
N VAL A 665 11.25 -38.63 -3.19
CA VAL A 665 12.07 -37.72 -2.38
C VAL A 665 13.25 -37.17 -3.19
N TRP A 666 13.87 -37.99 -4.04
CA TRP A 666 14.94 -37.54 -4.94
C TRP A 666 14.44 -36.54 -5.98
N GLN A 667 13.23 -36.74 -6.49
CA GLN A 667 12.61 -35.80 -7.40
C GLN A 667 12.30 -34.47 -6.70
N ASP A 668 11.77 -34.51 -5.47
CA ASP A 668 11.54 -33.33 -4.63
C ASP A 668 12.85 -32.57 -4.35
N VAL A 669 13.95 -33.28 -4.07
CA VAL A 669 15.27 -32.65 -3.88
C VAL A 669 15.70 -31.93 -5.15
N LYS A 670 15.59 -32.54 -6.34
CA LYS A 670 15.98 -31.90 -7.60
C LYS A 670 15.17 -30.64 -7.90
N THR A 671 13.87 -30.67 -7.64
CA THR A 671 12.98 -29.54 -7.92
C THR A 671 13.13 -28.40 -6.91
N THR A 672 13.42 -28.73 -5.64
CA THR A 672 13.48 -27.73 -4.54
C THR A 672 14.89 -27.19 -4.26
N SER A 673 15.95 -27.86 -4.71
CA SER A 673 17.35 -27.48 -4.38
C SER A 673 17.73 -26.06 -4.81
N TRP A 674 17.37 -25.64 -6.03
CA TRP A 674 17.72 -24.31 -6.52
C TRP A 674 16.94 -23.18 -5.82
N PRO A 675 15.60 -23.28 -5.67
CA PRO A 675 14.84 -22.34 -4.83
C PRO A 675 15.35 -22.28 -3.38
N ALA A 676 15.66 -23.42 -2.77
CA ALA A 676 16.19 -23.49 -1.41
C ALA A 676 17.54 -22.76 -1.28
N LEU A 677 18.47 -23.00 -2.22
CA LEU A 677 19.79 -22.37 -2.23
C LEU A 677 19.69 -20.84 -2.39
N ARG A 678 18.84 -20.36 -3.30
CA ARG A 678 18.59 -18.91 -3.49
C ARG A 678 18.03 -18.27 -2.21
N SER A 679 17.18 -18.98 -1.47
CA SER A 679 16.66 -18.54 -0.18
C SER A 679 17.76 -18.54 0.90
N SER A 680 18.58 -19.59 0.95
CA SER A 680 19.70 -19.71 1.89
C SER A 680 20.68 -18.55 1.77
N TRP A 681 21.01 -18.11 0.55
CA TRP A 681 21.90 -16.98 0.30
C TRP A 681 21.40 -15.62 0.84
N ARG A 682 20.13 -15.52 1.23
CA ARG A 682 19.58 -14.30 1.87
C ARG A 682 19.74 -14.28 3.38
N PHE A 683 20.02 -15.42 4.01
CA PHE A 683 20.02 -15.59 5.46
C PHE A 683 21.38 -16.07 5.99
N TRP A 684 21.88 -17.18 5.43
CA TRP A 684 23.04 -17.89 5.96
C TRP A 684 24.39 -17.22 5.75
N PRO A 685 24.69 -16.47 4.67
CA PRO A 685 25.97 -15.79 4.54
C PRO A 685 26.25 -14.83 5.71
N PHE A 686 25.23 -14.10 6.17
CA PHE A 686 25.37 -13.22 7.34
C PHE A 686 25.61 -14.03 8.62
N VAL A 687 24.81 -15.06 8.87
CA VAL A 687 24.97 -15.93 10.06
C VAL A 687 26.36 -16.55 10.11
N HIS A 688 26.86 -17.09 8.99
CA HIS A 688 28.16 -17.75 8.93
C HIS A 688 29.35 -16.80 9.02
N THR A 689 29.21 -15.52 8.67
CA THR A 689 30.26 -14.53 8.99
C THR A 689 30.49 -14.43 10.50
N ILE A 690 29.44 -14.58 11.31
CA ILE A 690 29.54 -14.63 12.78
C ILE A 690 30.00 -16.01 13.24
N SER A 691 29.42 -17.09 12.70
CA SER A 691 29.76 -18.47 13.08
C SER A 691 31.24 -18.80 12.87
N PHE A 692 31.84 -18.31 11.79
CA PHE A 692 33.26 -18.51 11.49
C PHE A 692 34.14 -17.33 11.88
N SER A 693 33.61 -16.37 12.65
CA SER A 693 34.41 -15.34 13.27
C SER A 693 35.25 -15.92 14.41
N HIS A 694 36.34 -15.23 14.76
CA HIS A 694 37.15 -15.56 15.93
C HIS A 694 36.41 -15.30 17.27
N SER A 695 35.28 -14.58 17.21
CA SER A 695 34.50 -14.20 18.40
C SER A 695 33.68 -15.37 18.97
N VAL A 696 33.48 -16.44 18.21
CA VAL A 696 32.70 -17.61 18.64
C VAL A 696 33.64 -18.80 18.88
N PRO A 697 33.78 -19.29 20.13
CA PRO A 697 34.57 -20.49 20.43
C PRO A 697 34.08 -21.71 19.66
N ILE A 698 34.99 -22.61 19.27
CA ILE A 698 34.69 -23.80 18.44
C ILE A 698 33.57 -24.68 19.04
N ASP A 699 33.48 -24.74 20.37
CA ASP A 699 32.46 -25.51 21.06
C ASP A 699 31.07 -24.85 21.02
N LEU A 700 31.02 -23.52 20.90
CA LEU A 700 29.79 -22.73 20.82
C LEU A 700 29.33 -22.45 19.38
N LYS A 701 30.18 -22.67 18.36
CA LYS A 701 29.83 -22.41 16.95
C LYS A 701 28.55 -23.11 16.50
N LEU A 702 28.38 -24.39 16.84
CA LEU A 702 27.17 -25.14 16.47
C LEU A 702 25.97 -24.73 17.32
N LEU A 703 26.15 -24.38 18.60
CA LEU A 703 25.05 -23.85 19.42
C LEU A 703 24.51 -22.52 18.87
N TRP A 704 25.40 -21.66 18.39
CA TRP A 704 25.02 -20.43 17.67
C TRP A 704 24.27 -20.74 16.38
N VAL A 705 24.77 -21.67 15.55
CA VAL A 705 24.10 -22.11 14.33
C VAL A 705 22.71 -22.68 14.64
N ASP A 706 22.58 -23.56 15.64
CA ASP A 706 21.31 -24.13 16.09
C ASP A 706 20.30 -23.06 16.55
N THR A 707 20.78 -21.94 17.10
CA THR A 707 19.90 -20.82 17.47
C THR A 707 19.29 -20.17 16.23
N MET A 708 20.09 -19.95 15.20
CA MET A 708 19.62 -19.40 13.92
C MET A 708 18.82 -20.43 13.12
N GLU A 709 19.12 -21.71 13.30
CA GLU A 709 18.43 -22.84 12.69
C GLU A 709 16.96 -22.91 13.10
N ILE A 710 16.59 -22.48 14.32
CA ILE A 710 15.18 -22.39 14.73
C ILE A 710 14.39 -21.49 13.77
N VAL A 711 14.98 -20.36 13.35
CA VAL A 711 14.36 -19.42 12.41
C VAL A 711 14.27 -20.05 11.02
N TRP A 712 15.36 -20.67 10.57
CA TRP A 712 15.44 -21.32 9.25
C TRP A 712 14.48 -22.50 9.12
N VAL A 713 14.44 -23.41 10.09
CA VAL A 713 13.52 -24.57 10.12
C VAL A 713 12.08 -24.11 10.21
N THR A 714 11.77 -23.02 10.91
CA THR A 714 10.41 -22.45 10.89
C THR A 714 9.98 -22.05 9.47
N ILE A 715 10.88 -21.46 8.69
CA ILE A 715 10.63 -21.08 7.29
C ILE A 715 10.52 -22.33 6.40
N LEU A 716 11.46 -23.27 6.54
CA LEU A 716 11.57 -24.45 5.70
C LEU A 716 10.39 -25.42 5.92
N SER A 717 9.99 -25.64 7.18
CA SER A 717 8.79 -26.41 7.55
C SER A 717 7.49 -25.79 7.06
N ARG A 718 7.46 -24.47 6.79
CA ARG A 718 6.31 -23.81 6.15
C ARG A 718 6.29 -24.08 4.65
N VAL A 719 7.41 -23.87 3.97
CA VAL A 719 7.51 -24.06 2.51
C VAL A 719 7.25 -25.52 2.12
N ALA A 720 7.90 -26.47 2.80
CA ALA A 720 7.80 -27.89 2.48
C ALA A 720 6.40 -28.52 2.73
N ASN A 721 5.48 -27.80 3.38
CA ASN A 721 4.14 -28.30 3.71
C ASN A 721 3.02 -27.42 3.15
N GLN A 722 3.34 -26.53 2.19
CA GLN A 722 2.34 -25.78 1.43
C GLN A 722 1.76 -26.57 0.24
N ASP A 723 2.35 -27.73 -0.10
CA ASP A 723 1.97 -28.55 -1.26
C ASP A 723 0.81 -29.55 -1.00
N ASP A 724 0.38 -29.72 0.26
CA ASP A 724 -0.72 -30.64 0.63
C ASP A 724 -2.13 -30.05 0.44
N LYS A 725 -2.25 -28.87 -0.16
CA LYS A 725 -3.53 -28.35 -0.68
C LYS A 725 -3.59 -28.52 -2.18
N LYS A 726 -3.72 -29.76 -2.65
CA LYS A 726 -4.28 -30.04 -3.98
C LYS A 726 -5.76 -29.67 -3.96
N GLU A 727 -6.06 -28.43 -4.33
CA GLU A 727 -7.39 -28.08 -4.86
C GLU A 727 -7.59 -28.80 -6.20
N PRO A 728 -8.82 -29.20 -6.55
CA PRO A 728 -9.09 -30.06 -7.70
C PRO A 728 -8.63 -29.41 -9.01
N GLU A 729 -7.92 -30.19 -9.82
CA GLU A 729 -7.62 -29.93 -11.23
C GLU A 729 -8.92 -29.59 -11.97
N ASN A 730 -9.15 -28.30 -12.26
CA ASN A 730 -9.87 -27.74 -13.41
C ASN A 730 -10.10 -26.22 -13.26
N ALA A 731 -9.09 -25.47 -12.82
CA ALA A 731 -9.22 -24.01 -12.70
C ALA A 731 -7.89 -23.26 -12.81
N TYR A 732 -7.05 -23.53 -13.83
CA TYR A 732 -5.97 -22.61 -14.23
C TYR A 732 -5.64 -22.77 -15.72
N GLU A 733 -6.50 -22.24 -16.59
CA GLU A 733 -6.04 -21.58 -17.82
C GLU A 733 -6.40 -20.09 -17.68
N LEU A 734 -5.45 -19.22 -18.03
CA LEU A 734 -5.43 -17.73 -17.95
C LEU A 734 -5.10 -17.23 -16.52
N GLU A 735 -3.96 -16.58 -16.21
CA GLU A 735 -3.02 -15.79 -17.01
C GLU A 735 -1.60 -15.90 -16.42
N ARG A 736 -0.67 -16.42 -17.23
CA ARG A 736 0.69 -15.89 -17.32
C ARG A 736 0.66 -14.98 -18.54
N ASP A 737 0.91 -13.69 -18.39
CA ASP A 737 1.78 -12.97 -19.31
C ASP A 737 2.26 -11.65 -18.71
N GLY A 738 3.57 -11.47 -18.79
CA GLY A 738 4.30 -10.35 -18.21
C GLY A 738 5.72 -10.76 -17.83
N ASP A 739 6.47 -11.38 -18.75
CA ASP A 739 7.93 -11.46 -18.65
C ASP A 739 8.57 -10.58 -19.72
N PHE A 740 9.61 -9.83 -19.33
CA PHE A 740 10.54 -9.19 -20.24
C PHE A 740 11.86 -9.97 -20.17
N GLY A 741 11.99 -10.94 -21.08
CA GLY A 741 13.19 -11.13 -21.90
C GLY A 741 14.38 -11.87 -21.32
N VAL A 742 14.41 -13.18 -21.51
CA VAL A 742 15.51 -13.90 -22.21
C VAL A 742 14.87 -15.00 -23.06
N ASP A 743 15.16 -15.04 -24.37
CA ASP A 743 14.59 -16.00 -25.33
C ASP A 743 14.99 -17.47 -25.02
N PRO A 744 14.06 -18.34 -24.59
CA PRO A 744 14.33 -19.74 -24.22
C PRO A 744 14.36 -20.69 -25.42
N SER A 745 14.06 -20.23 -26.64
CA SER A 745 13.95 -21.11 -27.81
C SER A 745 15.32 -21.49 -28.41
N LEU A 746 16.39 -20.77 -28.05
CA LEU A 746 17.76 -21.08 -28.47
C LEU A 746 18.47 -22.10 -27.56
N GLU A 747 18.06 -22.23 -26.30
CA GLU A 747 18.67 -23.16 -25.33
C GLU A 747 18.02 -24.56 -25.35
N ILE A 748 16.74 -24.63 -25.74
CA ILE A 748 16.01 -25.90 -25.95
C ILE A 748 16.53 -26.63 -27.20
N ALA A 749 16.94 -25.89 -28.24
CA ALA A 749 17.50 -26.48 -29.47
C ALA A 749 18.90 -27.09 -29.26
N LEU A 750 19.71 -26.53 -28.35
CA LEU A 750 21.05 -27.03 -28.00
C LEU A 750 21.02 -28.13 -26.94
N SER A 751 20.06 -28.08 -26.01
CA SER A 751 19.88 -29.11 -24.98
C SER A 751 19.25 -30.40 -25.54
N ALA A 752 18.35 -30.29 -26.52
CA ALA A 752 17.78 -31.44 -27.22
C ALA A 752 18.85 -32.22 -28.05
N GLN A 753 19.87 -31.52 -28.58
CA GLN A 753 21.01 -32.15 -29.26
C GLN A 753 22.01 -32.83 -28.31
N ALA A 754 22.05 -32.43 -27.02
CA ALA A 754 22.92 -33.02 -26.02
C ALA A 754 22.33 -34.27 -25.34
N GLU A 755 21.00 -34.35 -25.21
CA GLU A 755 20.30 -35.51 -24.62
C GLU A 755 20.17 -36.72 -25.57
N GLU A 756 20.26 -36.51 -26.88
CA GLU A 756 20.22 -37.60 -27.87
C GLU A 756 21.53 -38.38 -27.96
N LEU A 757 22.66 -37.76 -27.58
CA LEU A 757 23.99 -38.37 -27.51
C LEU A 757 24.25 -39.18 -26.22
N ALA A 758 23.45 -38.97 -25.17
CA ALA A 758 23.60 -39.63 -23.87
C ALA A 758 22.77 -40.91 -23.71
N ARG A 759 21.96 -41.29 -24.71
CA ARG A 759 21.09 -42.49 -24.71
C ARG A 759 21.67 -43.71 -25.42
N ALA A 760 23.00 -43.81 -25.58
CA ALA A 760 23.66 -45.02 -26.04
C ALA A 760 24.39 -45.72 -24.87
N ASP A 761 24.19 -47.04 -24.77
CA ASP A 761 24.83 -48.03 -23.87
C ASP A 761 24.20 -48.35 -22.49
N ALA A 762 23.04 -49.02 -22.58
CA ALA A 762 22.70 -50.37 -22.07
C ALA A 762 23.49 -51.09 -20.91
N ILE A 763 22.70 -51.76 -20.02
CA ILE A 763 22.83 -53.13 -19.40
C ILE A 763 23.21 -53.30 -17.88
N PRO A 764 22.71 -54.37 -17.18
CA PRO A 764 22.31 -54.39 -15.74
C PRO A 764 22.96 -55.46 -14.80
N ARG A 765 22.52 -55.46 -13.50
CA ARG A 765 22.39 -56.54 -12.45
C ARG A 765 23.32 -56.59 -11.19
N ASP A 766 22.67 -57.04 -10.09
CA ASP A 766 23.11 -57.82 -8.89
C ASP A 766 23.39 -57.17 -7.50
N HIS A 767 22.74 -57.76 -6.47
CA HIS A 767 22.89 -57.64 -4.99
C HIS A 767 24.21 -58.32 -4.47
N PRO A 768 24.67 -58.29 -3.18
CA PRO A 768 23.99 -58.03 -1.88
C PRO A 768 24.82 -57.26 -0.79
N GLY A 769 24.22 -56.96 0.37
CA GLY A 769 24.97 -56.50 1.56
C GLY A 769 24.14 -55.87 2.69
N LEU A 770 23.35 -56.67 3.41
CA LEU A 770 22.64 -56.24 4.63
C LEU A 770 23.59 -56.34 5.84
N ILE A 771 23.88 -55.20 6.46
CA ILE A 771 24.54 -55.11 7.77
C ILE A 771 23.48 -55.30 8.86
N ASN A 772 23.76 -56.19 9.81
CA ASN A 772 22.90 -56.52 10.94
C ASN A 772 22.98 -55.42 12.02
N LEU A 773 21.87 -54.73 12.27
CA LEU A 773 21.73 -53.60 13.21
C LEU A 773 21.78 -53.99 14.70
N ALA A 774 21.98 -55.27 15.02
CA ALA A 774 21.97 -55.78 16.40
C ALA A 774 23.20 -55.41 17.25
N ASP A 775 24.26 -54.84 16.65
CA ASP A 775 25.54 -54.59 17.34
C ASP A 775 25.82 -53.12 17.74
N LEU A 776 24.91 -52.18 17.47
CA LEU A 776 25.06 -50.79 17.92
C LEU A 776 24.51 -50.60 19.35
N LYS A 777 25.33 -50.95 20.35
CA LYS A 777 25.09 -50.56 21.75
C LYS A 777 25.47 -49.09 21.97
N VAL A 778 24.53 -48.18 21.75
CA VAL A 778 24.63 -46.79 22.21
C VAL A 778 24.12 -46.72 23.66
N GLN A 779 25.00 -46.41 24.61
CA GLN A 779 24.58 -46.09 25.98
C GLN A 779 23.95 -44.69 25.98
N VAL A 780 22.64 -44.62 26.22
CA VAL A 780 21.86 -43.38 26.32
C VAL A 780 22.02 -42.83 27.76
N PRO A 781 22.52 -41.60 27.96
CA PRO A 781 22.57 -40.98 29.29
C PRO A 781 21.14 -40.68 29.81
N PRO A 782 20.95 -40.55 31.13
CA PRO A 782 19.65 -40.34 31.74
C PRO A 782 18.98 -39.03 31.26
N ILE A 783 17.65 -39.07 31.10
CA ILE A 783 16.80 -37.98 30.56
C ILE A 783 17.05 -36.62 31.23
N SER A 784 17.42 -36.60 32.51
CA SER A 784 17.76 -35.37 33.25
C SER A 784 18.94 -34.61 32.63
N GLN A 785 19.95 -35.31 32.11
CA GLN A 785 21.11 -34.69 31.45
C GLN A 785 20.77 -34.20 30.03
N VAL A 786 19.79 -34.82 29.38
CA VAL A 786 19.30 -34.42 28.04
C VAL A 786 18.55 -33.08 28.11
N PHE A 787 17.75 -32.88 29.17
CA PHE A 787 17.05 -31.60 29.40
C PHE A 787 17.99 -30.44 29.76
N GLN A 788 19.07 -30.71 30.49
CA GLN A 788 20.05 -29.69 30.90
C GLN A 788 20.85 -29.11 29.74
N VAL A 789 21.07 -29.88 28.67
CA VAL A 789 21.85 -29.49 27.48
C VAL A 789 21.03 -28.64 26.50
N ALA A 790 19.72 -28.85 26.46
CA ALA A 790 18.78 -28.18 25.56
C ALA A 790 18.38 -26.77 26.01
N TRP A 791 18.62 -26.44 27.28
CA TRP A 791 18.07 -25.26 27.95
C TRP A 791 18.76 -23.91 27.66
N PRO A 792 20.06 -23.80 27.31
CA PRO A 792 20.67 -22.53 26.89
C PRO A 792 19.93 -21.85 25.72
N LEU A 793 19.40 -22.64 24.78
CA LEU A 793 18.58 -22.17 23.64
C LEU A 793 17.24 -21.56 24.08
N LEU A 794 16.64 -22.07 25.17
CA LEU A 794 15.41 -21.52 25.76
C LEU A 794 15.69 -20.27 26.64
N ALA A 795 16.89 -20.16 27.20
CA ALA A 795 17.31 -19.08 28.10
C ALA A 795 17.94 -17.86 27.40
N MET A 796 18.40 -17.96 26.14
CA MET A 796 18.98 -16.82 25.39
C MET A 796 17.94 -15.91 24.73
N TRP A 797 16.67 -16.33 24.63
CA TRP A 797 15.59 -15.53 24.03
C TRP A 797 15.30 -14.19 24.75
N PRO A 798 15.28 -14.11 26.09
CA PRO A 798 15.12 -12.84 26.81
C PRO A 798 16.29 -11.88 26.56
N LEU A 799 17.52 -12.37 26.35
CA LEU A 799 18.69 -11.53 26.06
C LEU A 799 18.64 -10.94 24.64
N LEU A 800 18.19 -11.72 23.65
CA LEU A 800 17.95 -11.22 22.29
C LEU A 800 16.80 -10.20 22.27
N TYR A 801 15.73 -10.43 23.05
CA TYR A 801 14.62 -9.49 23.20
C TYR A 801 15.02 -8.22 23.95
N ILE A 802 15.78 -8.32 25.04
CA ILE A 802 16.28 -7.18 25.80
C ILE A 802 17.29 -6.38 24.97
N SER A 803 18.15 -7.02 24.19
CA SER A 803 19.07 -6.34 23.26
C SER A 803 18.31 -5.55 22.20
N TYR A 804 17.24 -6.13 21.63
CA TYR A 804 16.33 -5.45 20.71
C TYR A 804 15.58 -4.28 21.36
N GLN A 805 15.13 -4.41 22.62
CA GLN A 805 14.48 -3.32 23.35
C GLN A 805 15.46 -2.22 23.79
N ILE A 806 16.72 -2.57 24.08
CA ILE A 806 17.80 -1.63 24.40
C ILE A 806 18.25 -0.86 23.16
N GLU A 807 18.34 -1.50 21.99
CA GLU A 807 18.57 -0.80 20.71
C GLU A 807 17.48 0.23 20.40
N GLN A 808 16.21 -0.14 20.60
CA GLN A 808 15.05 0.75 20.42
C GLN A 808 15.02 1.89 21.45
N PHE A 809 15.50 1.64 22.68
CA PHE A 809 15.52 2.63 23.75
C PHE A 809 16.72 3.59 23.68
N LEU A 810 17.89 3.12 23.23
CA LEU A 810 19.11 3.91 23.14
C LEU A 810 19.30 4.64 21.80
N GLY A 811 18.52 4.31 20.77
CA GLY A 811 18.61 4.97 19.47
C GLY A 811 19.95 4.80 18.75
N VAL A 812 20.75 3.81 19.15
CA VAL A 812 22.05 3.49 18.52
C VAL A 812 21.81 2.53 17.37
N GLY A 813 21.15 3.06 16.34
CA GLY A 813 20.90 2.40 15.05
C GLY A 813 20.83 3.42 13.91
N ALA A 814 21.52 4.55 14.08
CA ALA A 814 21.68 5.61 13.10
C ALA A 814 23.18 5.94 12.97
N ALA A 815 23.87 5.18 12.12
CA ALA A 815 25.05 5.58 11.37
C ALA A 815 25.06 4.80 10.06
#